data_AF-C4FIA1-F1
#
_entry.id   AF-C4FIA1-F1
#
_cell.length_a   1.000
_cell.length_b   1.000
_cell.length_c   1.000
_cell.angle_alpha   90.00
_cell.angle_beta   90.00
_cell.angle_gamma   90.00
#
_symmetry.space_group_name_H-M   'P 1'
#
loop_
_entity.id
_entity.type
_entity.pdbx_description
1 polymer ?
#
loop_
_entity_poly.entity_id
_entity_poly.type
_entity_poly.pdbx_seq_one_letter_code
_entity_poly.pdbx_strand_id
1 'polypeptide(L)'
;MLNLKNLVDYKDEILKAEIFSYFALYKKIKAGGGPNKVNQAEIFENLKNITDFDTKKYLEDMTKDIKINILEKDLKAWNNFLENPREWRKRTDIVYLLQVLYGISESLNSGIDKGSPNKEAKVEPKDKKWISNAFGGYKKEIIYLSNSPYEIKYLIENIENKFNMIDFNNISFENYYNFRNALYSLFSNLLSDDRYPINDITLWDQAYMSTSMFKASLANYILTNDQINSLPERTSVKWRILGIQYDKLGLAEKGFKPAHIDWYRNISKEIDDEIKKILELKYPIGNEVYRDETGIYFIVGEDLGKDLEDNKSNLAILKDDLKEIKEEILQIFEKKSLDEFYPAIFLTKASRGLMNLTYLLESARENFLKADWSKKESDIRLENSESERAKGICQICKQRLVFESDKRDEDKNVCETCYKEKTKGRVDKWVENTADKTIWTAELKDKNDRLALVVMKFELMDWLNGDLLSSMLIRKEDFFTKNSVIMSLINKYKELSDTGLNLLVKEIKNNNYKDIIEKFIDLFDEGIQEILKDILDGLKKLSTVLTQDKDELKSTFWESIDLILSSINKNKNDWINALQEFANGEEIKFKNNKITNFQKFKENQDFVNFIKLSFAFGFTMMQIYNVLFERSIGDRWEKFIYKALGDWDEQNKKPLKNKIDFENRKINWEKLDEKDIDFLATILLQFLLRKNPSPARIRRIWESTQEFFKEIEEKLLDVANIPNSRRIRLYWEWKNEDINYEGEAVYNNLEFWIEKKKCYLITYDPELIEKKLKGENKELTLKLENDETVNLKLQDAKTEYYKPYMSIIDPTPISWQFIIPAEYVQNLIKNTQTLYDEYFKYVYGKLPLHIGVIIQDYKQPLYVGINALRKIRRDVKGREKLWEKIEVKDFKKIFNDKLKEEKTEEKENQDKNNSNNPKEYYSLYFGDLSNEDYKFYISPKDDKEYLLKSIDKLQADEKIKYIPNTFDFEFLDTSIRRNDIYYEESENCKRKADLKVNRPYNIEKHFNTFEKFKEAFKEGSSSSKLHNIINIFYEKASAEEELDDGTKKFLASVIINTLEPEKSEKVKTFIQNWLGFEDKDLTHQEIEKSISKEKIKMFIDMFEFWHKALKEV
;
A
#
# COMPACT_ATOMS: atom_id res chain seq x y z
N MET A 1 16.95 -13.87 28.07
CA MET A 1 18.13 -13.03 27.77
C MET A 1 18.47 -13.30 26.32
N LEU A 2 18.50 -12.27 25.48
CA LEU A 2 18.88 -12.38 24.08
C LEU A 2 20.40 -12.20 23.93
N ASN A 3 21.02 -12.98 23.05
CA ASN A 3 22.46 -12.92 22.81
C ASN A 3 22.76 -12.08 21.56
N LEU A 4 22.86 -10.75 21.73
CA LEU A 4 23.17 -9.83 20.62
C LEU A 4 24.53 -10.14 19.97
N LYS A 5 25.50 -10.63 20.74
CA LYS A 5 26.82 -11.01 20.21
C LYS A 5 26.71 -12.09 19.14
N ASN A 6 25.81 -13.07 19.31
CA ASN A 6 25.58 -14.10 18.29
C ASN A 6 25.13 -13.50 16.94
N LEU A 7 24.33 -12.42 16.93
CA LEU A 7 23.95 -11.80 15.64
C LEU A 7 25.13 -11.18 14.91
N VAL A 8 26.09 -10.62 15.66
CA VAL A 8 27.30 -10.03 15.09
C VAL A 8 28.24 -11.13 14.61
N ASP A 9 28.45 -12.16 15.43
CA ASP A 9 29.33 -13.30 15.13
C ASP A 9 28.82 -14.11 13.92
N TYR A 10 27.50 -14.28 13.77
CA TYR A 10 26.87 -14.98 12.65
C TYR A 10 26.33 -14.06 11.55
N LYS A 11 26.73 -12.77 11.52
CA LYS A 11 26.21 -11.77 10.58
C LYS A 11 26.28 -12.25 9.13
N ASP A 12 27.47 -12.58 8.65
CA ASP A 12 27.66 -12.94 7.24
C ASP A 12 27.02 -14.30 6.90
N GLU A 13 26.83 -15.18 7.89
CA GLU A 13 26.15 -16.47 7.74
C GLU A 13 24.62 -16.29 7.58
N ILE A 14 24.02 -15.35 8.32
CA ILE A 14 22.62 -14.95 8.13
C ILE A 14 22.43 -14.33 6.74
N LEU A 15 23.34 -13.47 6.30
CA LEU A 15 23.29 -12.82 4.99
C LEU A 15 23.50 -13.81 3.84
N LYS A 16 24.42 -14.79 3.99
CA LYS A 16 24.54 -15.94 3.06
C LYS A 16 23.20 -16.65 2.92
N ALA A 17 22.58 -17.02 4.04
CA ALA A 17 21.30 -17.72 4.04
C ALA A 17 20.20 -16.90 3.33
N GLU A 18 20.15 -15.58 3.56
CA GLU A 18 19.23 -14.66 2.88
C GLU A 18 19.47 -14.60 1.35
N ILE A 19 20.72 -14.43 0.92
CA ILE A 19 21.08 -14.38 -0.51
C ILE A 19 20.61 -15.65 -1.21
N PHE A 20 20.89 -16.82 -0.62
CA PHE A 20 20.46 -18.09 -1.19
C PHE A 20 18.93 -18.24 -1.16
N SER A 21 18.26 -17.75 -0.13
CA SER A 21 16.81 -17.92 -0.01
C SER A 21 16.02 -17.22 -1.11
N TYR A 22 16.55 -16.18 -1.76
CA TYR A 22 15.92 -15.60 -2.95
C TYR A 22 15.80 -16.61 -4.11
N PHE A 23 16.74 -17.54 -4.22
CA PHE A 23 16.72 -18.58 -5.24
C PHE A 23 15.86 -19.79 -4.85
N ALA A 24 15.29 -19.83 -3.65
CA ALA A 24 14.44 -20.92 -3.17
C ALA A 24 13.29 -21.28 -4.13
N LEU A 25 12.79 -20.30 -4.89
CA LEU A 25 11.69 -20.44 -5.85
C LEU A 25 12.16 -20.61 -7.30
N TYR A 26 13.42 -20.99 -7.53
CA TYR A 26 14.04 -21.08 -8.86
C TYR A 26 13.25 -21.91 -9.88
N LYS A 27 12.47 -22.91 -9.43
CA LYS A 27 11.61 -23.73 -10.30
C LYS A 27 10.52 -22.94 -11.03
N LYS A 28 10.21 -21.71 -10.58
CA LYS A 28 9.25 -20.80 -11.21
C LYS A 28 9.86 -19.92 -12.32
N ILE A 29 11.19 -19.89 -12.43
CA ILE A 29 11.93 -19.10 -13.43
C ILE A 29 11.90 -19.80 -14.80
N LYS A 30 11.99 -21.13 -14.84
CA LYS A 30 12.16 -21.89 -16.09
C LYS A 30 10.97 -21.74 -17.05
N ALA A 31 11.18 -21.07 -18.18
CA ALA A 31 10.33 -21.21 -19.36
C ALA A 31 10.37 -22.67 -19.83
N GLY A 32 9.23 -23.34 -19.93
CA GLY A 32 9.14 -24.65 -20.57
C GLY A 32 9.37 -25.91 -19.71
N GLY A 33 9.85 -25.85 -18.46
CA GLY A 33 10.28 -27.09 -17.76
C GLY A 33 10.09 -27.22 -16.24
N GLY A 34 9.36 -26.31 -15.58
CA GLY A 34 8.96 -26.48 -14.18
C GLY A 34 7.66 -27.29 -14.06
N PRO A 35 7.41 -27.99 -12.93
CA PRO A 35 6.22 -28.82 -12.74
C PRO A 35 4.88 -28.05 -12.77
N ASN A 36 4.90 -26.70 -12.80
CA ASN A 36 3.69 -25.87 -12.80
C ASN A 36 3.52 -24.96 -14.04
N LYS A 37 4.37 -25.00 -15.07
CA LYS A 37 4.20 -24.26 -16.36
C LYS A 37 3.79 -22.76 -16.26
N VAL A 38 4.03 -22.09 -15.12
CA VAL A 38 3.43 -20.78 -14.75
C VAL A 38 3.74 -19.70 -15.79
N ASN A 39 5.02 -19.54 -16.13
CA ASN A 39 5.50 -18.54 -17.08
C ASN A 39 5.75 -19.11 -18.49
N GLN A 40 5.03 -20.18 -18.89
CA GLN A 40 5.08 -20.71 -20.26
C GLN A 40 4.15 -19.91 -21.18
N ALA A 41 4.65 -19.56 -22.37
CA ALA A 41 3.83 -19.23 -23.53
C ALA A 41 3.98 -20.32 -24.61
N GLU A 42 3.01 -20.47 -25.51
CA GLU A 42 3.05 -21.46 -26.60
C GLU A 42 4.03 -21.08 -27.73
N ILE A 43 4.61 -19.87 -27.69
CA ILE A 43 5.58 -19.33 -28.66
C ILE A 43 7.01 -19.93 -28.47
N PHE A 44 7.23 -20.70 -27.40
CA PHE A 44 8.57 -21.10 -26.92
C PHE A 44 9.28 -22.23 -27.67
N GLU A 45 8.69 -22.84 -28.71
CA GLU A 45 9.42 -23.83 -29.53
C GLU A 45 10.63 -23.19 -30.25
N ASN A 46 10.55 -21.90 -30.59
CA ASN A 46 11.64 -21.16 -31.24
C ASN A 46 12.69 -20.61 -30.26
N LEU A 47 12.49 -20.74 -28.95
CA LEU A 47 13.38 -20.23 -27.88
C LEU A 47 14.15 -21.33 -27.14
N LYS A 48 14.13 -22.57 -27.66
CA LYS A 48 14.87 -23.71 -27.12
C LYS A 48 16.35 -23.41 -26.87
N ASN A 49 16.98 -22.59 -27.71
CA ASN A 49 18.41 -22.26 -27.60
C ASN A 49 18.77 -21.33 -26.42
N ILE A 50 17.80 -20.65 -25.80
CA ILE A 50 18.02 -19.85 -24.57
C ILE A 50 17.49 -20.60 -23.32
N THR A 51 16.65 -21.61 -23.52
CA THR A 51 15.93 -22.35 -22.46
C THR A 51 16.55 -23.70 -22.05
N ASP A 52 17.68 -24.07 -22.65
CA ASP A 52 18.55 -25.17 -22.17
C ASP A 52 19.35 -24.83 -20.89
N PHE A 53 19.14 -23.64 -20.32
CA PHE A 53 19.66 -23.27 -19.00
C PHE A 53 18.95 -24.08 -17.90
N ASP A 54 19.60 -25.14 -17.43
CA ASP A 54 19.16 -25.88 -16.26
C ASP A 54 19.46 -25.08 -14.98
N THR A 55 18.53 -24.19 -14.61
CA THR A 55 18.63 -23.37 -13.38
C THR A 55 18.91 -24.21 -12.15
N LYS A 56 18.46 -25.48 -12.09
CA LYS A 56 18.76 -26.37 -10.97
C LYS A 56 20.25 -26.68 -10.95
N LYS A 57 20.77 -27.24 -12.04
CA LYS A 57 22.17 -27.64 -12.17
C LYS A 57 23.10 -26.43 -11.98
N TYR A 58 22.72 -25.29 -12.54
CA TYR A 58 23.46 -24.05 -12.39
C TYR A 58 23.56 -23.61 -10.92
N LEU A 59 22.44 -23.52 -10.20
CA LEU A 59 22.44 -23.17 -8.78
C LEU A 59 23.16 -24.22 -7.91
N GLU A 60 23.02 -25.51 -8.26
CA GLU A 60 23.76 -26.58 -7.62
C GLU A 60 25.26 -26.39 -7.79
N ASP A 61 25.74 -26.14 -9.01
CA ASP A 61 27.15 -25.91 -9.30
C ASP A 61 27.70 -24.67 -8.56
N MET A 62 26.91 -23.62 -8.41
CA MET A 62 27.29 -22.41 -7.66
C MET A 62 27.31 -22.59 -6.15
N THR A 63 26.47 -23.47 -5.59
CA THR A 63 26.20 -23.51 -4.14
C THR A 63 26.60 -24.81 -3.46
N LYS A 64 26.93 -25.87 -4.20
CA LYS A 64 27.25 -27.20 -3.66
C LYS A 64 28.43 -27.21 -2.68
N ASP A 65 29.42 -26.35 -2.92
CA ASP A 65 30.64 -26.25 -2.11
C ASP A 65 30.54 -25.20 -1.01
N ILE A 66 29.45 -24.42 -0.98
CA ILE A 66 29.24 -23.37 0.02
C ILE A 66 28.60 -23.97 1.27
N LYS A 67 29.21 -23.66 2.41
CA LYS A 67 28.67 -23.96 3.74
C LYS A 67 28.20 -22.67 4.43
N ILE A 68 27.13 -22.81 5.19
CA ILE A 68 26.57 -21.79 6.07
C ILE A 68 26.76 -22.30 7.50
N ASN A 69 27.59 -21.65 8.29
CA ASN A 69 27.87 -22.04 9.66
C ASN A 69 26.92 -21.31 10.62
N ILE A 70 26.05 -22.05 11.32
CA ILE A 70 25.09 -21.46 12.26
C ILE A 70 25.15 -22.22 13.57
N LEU A 71 25.43 -21.48 14.65
CA LEU A 71 25.53 -22.02 16.02
C LEU A 71 26.36 -23.33 16.04
N GLU A 72 27.57 -23.20 15.49
CA GLU A 72 28.61 -24.25 15.37
C GLU A 72 28.27 -25.43 14.43
N LYS A 73 27.19 -25.34 13.64
CA LYS A 73 26.84 -26.36 12.64
C LYS A 73 27.08 -25.89 11.22
N ASP A 74 27.85 -26.68 10.48
CA ASP A 74 28.03 -26.52 9.04
C ASP A 74 26.82 -27.07 8.27
N LEU A 75 26.06 -26.19 7.62
CA LEU A 75 24.94 -26.53 6.76
C LEU A 75 25.32 -26.28 5.30
N LYS A 76 25.22 -27.28 4.41
CA LYS A 76 25.51 -27.09 2.98
C LYS A 76 24.41 -26.28 2.31
N ALA A 77 24.77 -25.20 1.61
CA ALA A 77 23.81 -24.29 0.98
C ALA A 77 22.88 -25.01 -0.02
N TRP A 78 23.39 -25.95 -0.80
CA TRP A 78 22.53 -26.80 -1.64
C TRP A 78 21.79 -27.86 -0.83
N ASN A 79 22.48 -28.92 -0.38
CA ASN A 79 21.86 -30.13 0.19
C ASN A 79 21.00 -29.88 1.43
N ASN A 80 21.45 -28.97 2.31
CA ASN A 80 20.76 -28.67 3.57
C ASN A 80 19.81 -27.48 3.46
N PHE A 81 19.77 -26.78 2.32
CA PHE A 81 18.88 -25.64 2.12
C PHE A 81 18.16 -25.65 0.77
N LEU A 82 18.81 -25.33 -0.35
CA LEU A 82 18.12 -25.13 -1.64
C LEU A 82 17.57 -26.40 -2.30
N GLU A 83 18.14 -27.56 -2.00
CA GLU A 83 17.76 -28.81 -2.62
C GLU A 83 16.33 -29.23 -2.21
N ASN A 84 15.56 -29.68 -3.20
CA ASN A 84 14.21 -30.21 -3.04
C ASN A 84 13.25 -29.30 -2.25
N PRO A 85 12.89 -28.10 -2.78
CA PRO A 85 11.99 -27.16 -2.11
C PRO A 85 10.64 -27.71 -1.61
N ARG A 86 10.16 -28.79 -2.23
CA ARG A 86 8.91 -29.47 -1.85
C ARG A 86 9.05 -30.28 -0.55
N GLU A 87 10.27 -30.70 -0.20
CA GLU A 87 10.57 -31.52 0.98
C GLU A 87 10.84 -30.69 2.23
N TRP A 88 10.98 -29.36 2.10
CA TRP A 88 11.25 -28.46 3.23
C TRP A 88 10.20 -28.54 4.34
N ARG A 89 8.97 -28.91 3.96
CA ARG A 89 7.84 -29.11 4.87
C ARG A 89 7.90 -30.42 5.65
N LYS A 90 8.78 -31.34 5.23
CA LYS A 90 8.87 -32.73 5.72
C LYS A 90 10.05 -33.01 6.64
N ARG A 91 11.02 -32.09 6.70
CA ARG A 91 12.25 -32.30 7.47
C ARG A 91 12.00 -32.21 8.97
N THR A 92 12.60 -33.14 9.71
CA THR A 92 12.56 -33.25 11.18
C THR A 92 13.95 -33.28 11.82
N ASP A 93 15.00 -33.40 11.01
CA ASP A 93 16.39 -33.39 11.47
C ASP A 93 16.91 -31.94 11.53
N ILE A 94 17.64 -31.62 12.60
CA ILE A 94 18.23 -30.32 12.91
C ILE A 94 19.18 -29.82 11.81
N VAL A 95 19.78 -30.72 11.00
CA VAL A 95 20.60 -30.34 9.84
C VAL A 95 19.82 -29.63 8.73
N TYR A 96 18.48 -29.58 8.82
CA TYR A 96 17.60 -28.89 7.88
C TYR A 96 16.94 -27.64 8.48
N LEU A 97 17.54 -27.03 9.51
CA LEU A 97 17.02 -25.82 10.15
C LEU A 97 16.59 -24.76 9.12
N LEU A 98 17.45 -24.46 8.13
CA LEU A 98 17.19 -23.47 7.10
C LEU A 98 15.95 -23.82 6.24
N GLN A 99 15.82 -25.08 5.83
CA GLN A 99 14.64 -25.55 5.09
C GLN A 99 13.36 -25.42 5.92
N VAL A 100 13.42 -25.74 7.21
CA VAL A 100 12.24 -25.66 8.08
C VAL A 100 11.82 -24.21 8.27
N LEU A 101 12.75 -23.32 8.62
CA LEU A 101 12.48 -21.89 8.78
C LEU A 101 11.93 -21.27 7.49
N TYR A 102 12.60 -21.47 6.35
CA TYR A 102 12.11 -20.93 5.08
C TYR A 102 10.78 -21.57 4.68
N GLY A 103 10.62 -22.88 4.89
CA GLY A 103 9.38 -23.59 4.62
C GLY A 103 8.20 -23.06 5.43
N ILE A 104 8.41 -22.66 6.70
CA ILE A 104 7.39 -21.98 7.52
C ILE A 104 7.00 -20.65 6.86
N SER A 105 7.99 -19.81 6.56
CA SER A 105 7.79 -18.49 5.95
C SER A 105 7.10 -18.54 4.58
N GLU A 106 7.59 -19.39 3.66
CA GLU A 106 7.00 -19.54 2.33
C GLU A 106 5.60 -20.14 2.40
N SER A 107 5.37 -21.16 3.22
CA SER A 107 4.07 -21.83 3.28
C SER A 107 2.97 -20.93 3.83
N LEU A 108 3.29 -20.11 4.85
CA LEU A 108 2.34 -19.16 5.42
C LEU A 108 2.05 -18.02 4.43
N ASN A 109 3.10 -17.39 3.87
CA ASN A 109 2.94 -16.32 2.88
C ASN A 109 2.16 -16.81 1.66
N SER A 110 2.59 -17.91 1.03
CA SER A 110 2.00 -18.52 -0.17
C SER A 110 0.60 -19.06 0.08
N GLY A 111 0.34 -19.68 1.24
CA GLY A 111 -0.96 -20.25 1.59
C GLY A 111 -2.04 -19.18 1.78
N ILE A 112 -1.72 -18.09 2.48
CA ILE A 112 -2.63 -16.94 2.62
C ILE A 112 -2.78 -16.24 1.26
N ASP A 113 -1.67 -16.04 0.54
CA ASP A 113 -1.64 -15.29 -0.71
C ASP A 113 -2.50 -15.92 -1.80
N LYS A 114 -2.29 -17.21 -2.05
CA LYS A 114 -3.02 -17.95 -3.07
C LYS A 114 -4.47 -18.12 -2.65
N GLY A 115 -4.73 -18.52 -1.40
CA GLY A 115 -6.03 -19.05 -1.03
C GLY A 115 -6.36 -20.29 -1.88
N SER A 116 -7.55 -20.30 -2.48
CA SER A 116 -8.06 -21.43 -3.29
C SER A 116 -8.73 -20.98 -4.61
N PRO A 117 -8.04 -20.28 -5.52
CA PRO A 117 -8.62 -19.78 -6.76
C PRO A 117 -8.95 -20.94 -7.69
N ASN A 118 -9.94 -20.76 -8.57
CA ASN A 118 -10.34 -21.81 -9.50
C ASN A 118 -9.16 -22.18 -10.41
N LYS A 119 -8.82 -23.48 -10.49
CA LYS A 119 -7.69 -23.98 -11.30
C LYS A 119 -7.87 -23.67 -12.79
N GLU A 120 -9.11 -23.70 -13.28
CA GLU A 120 -9.44 -23.47 -14.69
C GLU A 120 -9.34 -21.99 -15.07
N ALA A 121 -9.38 -21.08 -14.10
CA ALA A 121 -9.22 -19.64 -14.30
C ALA A 121 -7.72 -19.29 -14.44
N LYS A 122 -7.14 -19.57 -15.60
CA LYS A 122 -5.78 -19.15 -15.95
C LYS A 122 -5.78 -17.74 -16.51
N VAL A 123 -4.71 -16.98 -16.31
CA VAL A 123 -4.54 -15.66 -16.95
C VAL A 123 -4.59 -15.81 -18.46
N GLU A 124 -5.53 -15.11 -19.07
CA GLU A 124 -5.75 -15.08 -20.52
C GLU A 124 -5.50 -13.66 -21.08
N PRO A 125 -5.15 -13.54 -22.37
CA PRO A 125 -4.90 -14.66 -23.28
C PRO A 125 -3.52 -15.30 -23.02
N LYS A 126 -3.38 -16.62 -23.20
CA LYS A 126 -2.12 -17.36 -22.89
C LYS A 126 -0.87 -16.82 -23.57
N ASP A 127 -1.03 -16.24 -24.76
CA ASP A 127 0.02 -15.62 -25.57
C ASP A 127 0.33 -14.17 -25.18
N LYS A 128 -0.46 -13.57 -24.26
CA LYS A 128 -0.22 -12.24 -23.66
C LYS A 128 -0.44 -12.24 -22.15
N LYS A 129 0.20 -13.19 -21.45
CA LYS A 129 0.13 -13.26 -19.98
C LYS A 129 0.63 -11.95 -19.36
N TRP A 130 -0.11 -11.44 -18.39
CA TRP A 130 0.13 -10.12 -17.81
C TRP A 130 0.03 -10.13 -16.28
N ILE A 131 0.71 -9.14 -15.69
CA ILE A 131 0.72 -8.85 -14.26
C ILE A 131 -0.27 -7.72 -14.01
N SER A 132 -1.18 -7.92 -13.05
CA SER A 132 -2.07 -6.87 -12.58
C SER A 132 -1.44 -6.07 -11.44
N ASN A 133 -1.92 -4.85 -11.21
CA ASN A 133 -1.74 -4.18 -9.93
C ASN A 133 -2.64 -4.82 -8.86
N ALA A 134 -2.47 -4.44 -7.59
CA ALA A 134 -3.22 -5.05 -6.48
C ALA A 134 -4.75 -4.85 -6.58
N PHE A 135 -5.21 -3.94 -7.44
CA PHE A 135 -6.60 -3.53 -7.63
C PHE A 135 -7.20 -4.03 -8.95
N GLY A 136 -6.50 -4.93 -9.66
CA GLY A 136 -6.97 -5.61 -10.86
C GLY A 136 -6.66 -4.92 -12.18
N GLY A 137 -6.10 -3.71 -12.15
CA GLY A 137 -5.70 -2.98 -13.35
C GLY A 137 -4.45 -3.59 -14.01
N TYR A 138 -4.37 -3.53 -15.34
CA TYR A 138 -3.20 -3.93 -16.12
C TYR A 138 -1.98 -3.10 -15.74
N LYS A 139 -0.87 -3.79 -15.44
CA LYS A 139 0.42 -3.14 -15.23
C LYS A 139 1.37 -3.35 -16.40
N LYS A 140 1.60 -4.61 -16.76
CA LYS A 140 2.53 -4.99 -17.83
C LYS A 140 2.37 -6.46 -18.22
N GLU A 141 2.83 -6.79 -19.42
CA GLU A 141 3.03 -8.16 -19.86
C GLU A 141 4.21 -8.81 -19.12
N ILE A 142 4.25 -10.14 -19.05
CA ILE A 142 5.42 -10.85 -18.50
C ILE A 142 6.64 -10.67 -19.42
N ILE A 143 7.82 -10.55 -18.82
CA ILE A 143 9.06 -10.20 -19.56
C ILE A 143 9.39 -11.16 -20.70
N TYR A 144 8.99 -12.43 -20.55
CA TYR A 144 9.20 -13.49 -21.51
C TYR A 144 8.39 -13.35 -22.80
N LEU A 145 7.38 -12.48 -22.80
CA LEU A 145 6.57 -12.15 -23.96
C LEU A 145 6.90 -10.76 -24.51
N SER A 146 7.27 -9.82 -23.64
CA SER A 146 7.57 -8.43 -24.02
C SER A 146 9.01 -8.19 -24.48
N ASN A 147 9.97 -9.04 -24.12
CA ASN A 147 11.39 -8.82 -24.39
C ASN A 147 12.00 -9.90 -25.29
N SER A 148 13.03 -9.48 -26.01
CA SER A 148 13.82 -10.37 -26.85
C SER A 148 14.62 -11.38 -26.01
N PRO A 149 14.97 -12.54 -26.59
CA PRO A 149 15.74 -13.56 -25.89
C PRO A 149 17.13 -13.06 -25.44
N TYR A 150 17.73 -12.14 -26.21
CA TYR A 150 19.00 -11.51 -25.86
C TYR A 150 18.90 -10.64 -24.59
N GLU A 151 17.84 -9.86 -24.45
CA GLU A 151 17.61 -9.03 -23.25
C GLU A 151 17.41 -9.90 -22.00
N ILE A 152 16.66 -10.99 -22.13
CA ILE A 152 16.50 -11.97 -21.05
C ILE A 152 17.85 -12.57 -20.64
N LYS A 153 18.66 -12.97 -21.62
CA LYS A 153 20.01 -13.50 -21.38
C LYS A 153 20.89 -12.48 -20.64
N TYR A 154 20.85 -11.22 -21.07
CA TYR A 154 21.60 -10.13 -20.43
C TYR A 154 21.17 -9.92 -18.97
N LEU A 155 19.87 -9.99 -18.66
CA LEU A 155 19.39 -9.88 -17.27
C LEU A 155 19.89 -11.04 -16.40
N ILE A 156 19.88 -12.26 -16.93
CA ILE A 156 20.42 -13.43 -16.24
C ILE A 156 21.92 -13.25 -16.01
N GLU A 157 22.71 -12.96 -17.05
CA GLU A 157 24.15 -12.71 -16.96
C GLU A 157 24.48 -11.57 -15.97
N ASN A 158 23.66 -10.52 -15.90
CA ASN A 158 23.81 -9.45 -14.93
C ASN A 158 23.60 -9.95 -13.48
N ILE A 159 22.58 -10.78 -13.23
CA ILE A 159 22.35 -11.40 -11.91
C ILE A 159 23.56 -12.26 -11.53
N GLU A 160 24.06 -13.08 -12.46
CA GLU A 160 25.24 -13.93 -12.25
C GLU A 160 26.49 -13.11 -11.91
N ASN A 161 26.75 -12.05 -12.69
CA ASN A 161 27.87 -11.15 -12.45
C ASN A 161 27.78 -10.49 -11.07
N LYS A 162 26.61 -9.98 -10.68
CA LYS A 162 26.42 -9.36 -9.36
C LYS A 162 26.53 -10.37 -8.22
N PHE A 163 26.07 -11.60 -8.42
CA PHE A 163 26.24 -12.68 -7.44
C PHE A 163 27.72 -13.04 -7.25
N ASN A 164 28.46 -13.20 -8.35
CA ASN A 164 29.89 -13.55 -8.31
C ASN A 164 30.78 -12.45 -7.69
N MET A 165 30.29 -11.22 -7.64
CA MET A 165 30.95 -10.10 -6.95
C MET A 165 30.79 -10.15 -5.42
N ILE A 166 29.93 -11.02 -4.88
CA ILE A 166 29.71 -11.14 -3.43
C ILE A 166 30.86 -11.92 -2.81
N ASP A 167 31.64 -11.25 -1.96
CA ASP A 167 32.54 -11.93 -1.02
C ASP A 167 31.72 -12.47 0.15
N PHE A 168 31.50 -13.77 0.16
CA PHE A 168 30.73 -14.45 1.20
C PHE A 168 31.41 -14.41 2.57
N ASN A 169 32.71 -14.12 2.67
CA ASN A 169 33.37 -13.99 3.97
C ASN A 169 33.27 -12.57 4.55
N ASN A 170 32.83 -11.60 3.75
CA ASN A 170 32.64 -10.22 4.18
C ASN A 170 31.62 -9.54 3.25
N ILE A 171 30.34 -9.75 3.52
CA ILE A 171 29.28 -9.28 2.63
C ILE A 171 29.11 -7.77 2.81
N SER A 172 29.48 -7.02 1.77
CA SER A 172 29.34 -5.56 1.72
C SER A 172 27.92 -5.14 1.34
N PHE A 173 27.51 -3.95 1.81
CA PHE A 173 26.20 -3.39 1.47
C PHE A 173 26.01 -3.22 -0.03
N GLU A 174 27.01 -2.69 -0.71
CA GLU A 174 26.95 -2.40 -2.14
C GLU A 174 26.74 -3.67 -2.97
N ASN A 175 27.48 -4.74 -2.67
CA ASN A 175 27.35 -6.00 -3.42
C ASN A 175 26.01 -6.69 -3.14
N TYR A 176 25.57 -6.72 -1.88
CA TYR A 176 24.24 -7.25 -1.51
C TYR A 176 23.12 -6.47 -2.21
N TYR A 177 23.15 -5.14 -2.14
CA TYR A 177 22.13 -4.28 -2.73
C TYR A 177 22.08 -4.40 -4.26
N ASN A 178 23.25 -4.39 -4.92
CA ASN A 178 23.35 -4.56 -6.37
C ASN A 178 22.83 -5.93 -6.84
N PHE A 179 23.15 -7.01 -6.12
CA PHE A 179 22.62 -8.33 -6.40
C PHE A 179 21.09 -8.37 -6.25
N ARG A 180 20.56 -7.82 -5.15
CA ARG A 180 19.12 -7.76 -4.90
C ARG A 180 18.37 -6.95 -5.96
N ASN A 181 18.93 -5.83 -6.41
CA ASN A 181 18.37 -5.03 -7.51
C ASN A 181 18.41 -5.76 -8.85
N ALA A 182 19.49 -6.51 -9.14
CA ALA A 182 19.57 -7.35 -10.33
C ALA A 182 18.46 -8.41 -10.31
N LEU A 183 18.22 -9.07 -9.17
CA LEU A 183 17.10 -10.00 -9.01
C LEU A 183 15.74 -9.34 -9.20
N TYR A 184 15.52 -8.16 -8.60
CA TYR A 184 14.28 -7.40 -8.75
C TYR A 184 13.96 -7.13 -10.22
N SER A 185 14.98 -6.78 -11.02
CA SER A 185 14.82 -6.47 -12.44
C SER A 185 14.25 -7.63 -13.28
N LEU A 186 14.47 -8.88 -12.88
CA LEU A 186 13.87 -10.05 -13.52
C LEU A 186 12.57 -10.49 -12.82
N PHE A 187 12.62 -10.72 -11.50
CA PHE A 187 11.53 -11.37 -10.77
C PHE A 187 10.26 -10.50 -10.66
N SER A 188 10.38 -9.18 -10.67
CA SER A 188 9.23 -8.26 -10.65
C SER A 188 8.46 -8.22 -11.99
N ASN A 189 8.96 -8.91 -13.01
CA ASN A 189 8.34 -9.05 -14.33
C ASN A 189 7.86 -10.48 -14.61
N LEU A 190 7.81 -11.34 -13.59
CA LEU A 190 7.35 -12.72 -13.68
C LEU A 190 6.18 -12.97 -12.73
N LEU A 191 5.26 -13.86 -13.12
CA LEU A 191 4.15 -14.27 -12.26
C LEU A 191 4.61 -15.25 -11.20
N SER A 192 4.12 -15.06 -9.97
CA SER A 192 4.21 -16.08 -8.92
C SER A 192 3.28 -17.26 -9.19
N ASP A 193 2.06 -16.97 -9.64
CA ASP A 193 1.00 -17.93 -9.97
C ASP A 193 0.24 -17.41 -11.20
N ASP A 194 -0.15 -18.29 -12.10
CA ASP A 194 -0.79 -17.95 -13.38
C ASP A 194 -2.31 -18.13 -13.33
N ARG A 195 -2.88 -18.31 -12.13
CA ARG A 195 -4.32 -18.30 -11.90
C ARG A 195 -4.83 -16.88 -11.71
N TYR A 196 -6.00 -16.60 -12.25
CA TYR A 196 -6.73 -15.36 -12.06
C TYR A 196 -7.64 -15.48 -10.82
N PRO A 197 -7.83 -14.43 -10.00
CA PRO A 197 -7.28 -13.07 -10.10
C PRO A 197 -6.00 -12.85 -9.26
N ILE A 198 -5.22 -13.90 -9.00
CA ILE A 198 -4.01 -13.82 -8.14
C ILE A 198 -2.73 -13.47 -8.92
N ASN A 199 -2.88 -13.00 -10.15
CA ASN A 199 -1.81 -12.51 -11.02
C ASN A 199 -1.30 -11.11 -10.65
N ASP A 200 -1.76 -10.56 -9.52
CA ASP A 200 -1.27 -9.32 -8.91
C ASP A 200 0.08 -9.49 -8.22
N ILE A 201 0.44 -10.74 -7.87
CA ILE A 201 1.65 -11.08 -7.12
C ILE A 201 2.75 -11.56 -8.06
N THR A 202 3.86 -10.84 -8.06
CA THR A 202 5.03 -11.19 -8.84
C THR A 202 5.88 -12.26 -8.15
N LEU A 203 6.78 -12.90 -8.89
CA LEU A 203 7.77 -13.80 -8.30
C LEU A 203 8.65 -13.06 -7.28
N TRP A 204 8.94 -11.78 -7.52
CA TRP A 204 9.69 -10.94 -6.59
C TRP A 204 8.94 -10.78 -5.27
N ASP A 205 7.65 -10.44 -5.30
CA ASP A 205 6.88 -10.21 -4.08
C ASP A 205 6.82 -11.46 -3.20
N GLN A 206 6.64 -12.61 -3.83
CA GLN A 206 6.65 -13.88 -3.11
C GLN A 206 8.04 -14.20 -2.54
N ALA A 207 9.10 -14.08 -3.34
CA ALA A 207 10.47 -14.39 -2.90
C ALA A 207 10.96 -13.44 -1.82
N TYR A 208 10.71 -12.14 -1.99
CA TYR A 208 11.12 -11.08 -1.06
C TYR A 208 10.46 -11.23 0.30
N MET A 209 9.13 -11.44 0.34
CA MET A 209 8.44 -11.59 1.61
C MET A 209 8.77 -12.90 2.32
N SER A 210 8.89 -14.01 1.58
CA SER A 210 9.29 -15.30 2.17
C SER A 210 10.71 -15.23 2.74
N THR A 211 11.63 -14.60 2.02
CA THR A 211 13.02 -14.36 2.46
C THR A 211 13.09 -13.44 3.67
N SER A 212 12.30 -12.36 3.69
CA SER A 212 12.28 -11.40 4.82
C SER A 212 11.75 -12.03 6.10
N MET A 213 10.67 -12.81 6.01
CA MET A 213 10.14 -13.60 7.12
C MET A 213 11.15 -14.67 7.58
N PHE A 214 11.82 -15.34 6.64
CA PHE A 214 12.82 -16.35 6.93
C PHE A 214 14.02 -15.76 7.69
N LYS A 215 14.56 -14.64 7.20
CA LYS A 215 15.66 -13.91 7.84
C LYS A 215 15.29 -13.51 9.27
N ALA A 216 14.11 -12.90 9.44
CA ALA A 216 13.61 -12.50 10.76
C ALA A 216 13.52 -13.70 11.72
N SER A 217 13.03 -14.86 11.26
CA SER A 217 12.96 -16.07 12.07
C SER A 217 14.33 -16.69 12.37
N LEU A 218 15.26 -16.65 11.41
CA LEU A 218 16.62 -17.14 11.59
C LEU A 218 17.39 -16.28 12.60
N ALA A 219 17.31 -14.95 12.47
CA ALA A 219 17.88 -14.02 13.42
C ALA A 219 17.29 -14.22 14.83
N ASN A 220 15.97 -14.42 14.94
CA ASN A 220 15.32 -14.73 16.21
C ASN A 220 15.85 -16.03 16.82
N TYR A 221 16.03 -17.07 16.02
CA TYR A 221 16.54 -18.36 16.46
C TYR A 221 17.97 -18.22 17.00
N ILE A 222 18.84 -17.50 16.30
CA ILE A 222 20.23 -17.25 16.70
C ILE A 222 20.32 -16.38 17.96
N LEU A 223 19.42 -15.41 18.13
CA LEU A 223 19.33 -14.56 19.32
C LEU A 223 18.93 -15.33 20.58
N THR A 224 18.16 -16.41 20.43
CA THR A 224 17.52 -17.14 21.54
C THR A 224 18.18 -18.47 21.87
N ASN A 225 19.16 -18.91 21.06
CA ASN A 225 19.83 -20.19 21.21
C ASN A 225 21.34 -20.03 21.03
N ASP A 226 22.12 -20.77 21.83
CA ASP A 226 23.57 -20.86 21.67
C ASP A 226 23.99 -22.07 20.80
N GLN A 227 23.08 -23.04 20.61
CA GLN A 227 23.30 -24.25 19.81
C GLN A 227 21.99 -24.75 19.18
N ILE A 228 22.07 -25.45 18.04
CA ILE A 228 20.89 -26.04 17.37
C ILE A 228 20.48 -27.34 18.09
N ASN A 229 19.67 -27.22 19.14
CA ASN A 229 19.15 -28.36 19.92
C ASN A 229 17.89 -28.98 19.32
N SER A 230 16.98 -28.14 18.82
CA SER A 230 15.70 -28.57 18.27
C SER A 230 15.25 -27.64 17.16
N LEU A 231 14.52 -28.18 16.19
CA LEU A 231 13.85 -27.37 15.17
C LEU A 231 12.68 -26.59 15.80
N PRO A 232 12.39 -25.38 15.31
CA PRO A 232 11.22 -24.63 15.76
C PRO A 232 9.92 -25.33 15.37
N GLU A 233 8.92 -25.25 16.24
CA GLU A 233 7.57 -25.72 15.93
C GLU A 233 6.92 -24.81 14.88
N ARG A 234 6.46 -25.39 13.77
CA ARG A 234 6.00 -24.63 12.59
C ARG A 234 4.83 -23.68 12.88
N THR A 235 3.97 -24.09 13.78
CA THR A 235 2.73 -23.40 14.17
C THR A 235 2.97 -22.36 15.26
N SER A 236 4.13 -22.35 15.93
CA SER A 236 4.42 -21.39 17.01
C SER A 236 5.12 -20.13 16.53
N VAL A 237 5.89 -20.18 15.42
CA VAL A 237 6.65 -19.03 14.91
C VAL A 237 5.74 -17.84 14.59
N LYS A 238 6.06 -16.68 15.16
CA LYS A 238 5.41 -15.38 14.88
C LYS A 238 6.45 -14.32 14.53
N TRP A 239 5.96 -13.20 14.04
CA TRP A 239 6.75 -12.03 13.69
C TRP A 239 6.19 -10.77 14.34
N ARG A 240 7.02 -9.74 14.38
CA ARG A 240 6.64 -8.36 14.74
C ARG A 240 7.02 -7.42 13.61
N ILE A 241 6.44 -6.24 13.64
CA ILE A 241 6.86 -5.13 12.80
C ILE A 241 7.51 -4.08 13.68
N LEU A 242 8.77 -3.76 13.42
CA LEU A 242 9.51 -2.68 14.05
C LEU A 242 9.35 -1.40 13.24
N GLY A 243 8.80 -0.35 13.85
CA GLY A 243 8.67 0.98 13.26
C GLY A 243 9.65 1.97 13.88
N ILE A 244 10.40 2.66 13.02
CA ILE A 244 11.20 3.83 13.38
C ILE A 244 10.44 5.05 12.86
N GLN A 245 9.71 5.72 13.76
CA GLN A 245 8.67 6.69 13.41
C GLN A 245 9.07 8.13 13.76
N TYR A 246 8.87 9.06 12.83
CA TYR A 246 9.09 10.49 13.03
C TYR A 246 8.32 11.31 11.97
N ASP A 247 7.97 12.56 12.30
CA ASP A 247 7.06 13.40 11.49
C ASP A 247 7.76 14.03 10.27
N LYS A 248 7.98 13.26 9.18
CA LYS A 248 8.64 13.75 7.97
C LYS A 248 7.89 14.92 7.32
N LEU A 249 6.55 14.91 7.37
CA LEU A 249 5.74 16.05 6.93
C LEU A 249 6.02 17.29 7.78
N GLY A 250 6.04 17.15 9.10
CA GLY A 250 6.34 18.24 10.02
C GLY A 250 7.76 18.79 9.88
N LEU A 251 8.72 17.98 9.43
CA LEU A 251 10.05 18.48 9.07
C LEU A 251 10.02 19.37 7.84
N ALA A 252 9.29 18.99 6.78
CA ALA A 252 9.12 19.84 5.60
C ALA A 252 8.45 21.20 5.93
N GLU A 253 7.51 21.22 6.88
CA GLU A 253 6.86 22.47 7.35
C GLU A 253 7.81 23.45 8.06
N LYS A 254 8.93 22.97 8.61
CA LYS A 254 9.93 23.85 9.24
C LYS A 254 10.71 24.67 8.20
N GLY A 255 10.68 24.27 6.93
CA GLY A 255 11.43 24.93 5.87
C GLY A 255 10.88 26.30 5.49
N PHE A 256 11.66 27.36 5.75
CA PHE A 256 11.33 28.74 5.34
C PHE A 256 11.52 29.00 3.85
N LYS A 257 12.60 28.46 3.30
CA LYS A 257 13.00 28.55 1.90
C LYS A 257 12.99 27.14 1.30
N PRO A 258 12.86 27.00 -0.02
CA PRO A 258 12.94 25.70 -0.68
C PRO A 258 14.17 24.86 -0.31
N ALA A 259 15.32 25.52 -0.10
CA ALA A 259 16.57 24.90 0.36
C ALA A 259 16.40 24.04 1.61
N HIS A 260 15.65 24.56 2.58
CA HIS A 260 15.45 23.88 3.86
C HIS A 260 14.53 22.66 3.71
N ILE A 261 13.54 22.75 2.83
CA ILE A 261 12.62 21.64 2.51
C ILE A 261 13.40 20.51 1.85
N ASP A 262 14.20 20.84 0.83
CA ASP A 262 15.08 19.89 0.14
C ASP A 262 16.04 19.21 1.12
N TRP A 263 16.64 19.97 2.05
CA TRP A 263 17.51 19.43 3.10
C TRP A 263 16.77 18.43 4.01
N TYR A 264 15.61 18.81 4.57
CA TYR A 264 14.84 17.92 5.45
C TYR A 264 14.36 16.65 4.73
N ARG A 265 14.00 16.75 3.45
CA ARG A 265 13.64 15.59 2.63
C ARG A 265 14.83 14.65 2.41
N ASN A 266 15.96 15.20 1.96
CA ASN A 266 17.16 14.42 1.66
C ASN A 266 17.74 13.76 2.91
N ILE A 267 17.85 14.51 4.02
CA ILE A 267 18.40 13.96 5.27
C ILE A 267 17.49 12.89 5.88
N SER A 268 16.16 13.02 5.73
CA SER A 268 15.23 11.98 6.17
C SER A 268 15.43 10.69 5.37
N LYS A 269 15.64 10.79 4.06
CA LYS A 269 15.96 9.65 3.20
C LYS A 269 17.30 9.01 3.56
N GLU A 270 18.34 9.81 3.77
CA GLU A 270 19.64 9.32 4.21
C GLU A 270 19.56 8.60 5.56
N ILE A 271 18.83 9.15 6.53
CA ILE A 271 18.61 8.53 7.84
C ILE A 271 17.90 7.18 7.67
N ASP A 272 16.81 7.12 6.91
CA ASP A 272 16.10 5.87 6.62
C ASP A 272 17.03 4.82 5.98
N ASP A 273 17.88 5.23 5.03
CA ASP A 273 18.81 4.34 4.34
C ASP A 273 19.96 3.87 5.23
N GLU A 274 20.45 4.70 6.17
CA GLU A 274 21.41 4.27 7.20
C GLU A 274 20.79 3.31 8.22
N ILE A 275 19.54 3.56 8.65
CA ILE A 275 18.80 2.62 9.51
C ILE A 275 18.62 1.27 8.78
N LYS A 276 18.27 1.30 7.50
CA LYS A 276 18.18 0.10 6.66
C LYS A 276 19.50 -0.66 6.63
N LYS A 277 20.64 0.02 6.45
CA LYS A 277 21.98 -0.61 6.51
C LYS A 277 22.24 -1.29 7.86
N ILE A 278 21.86 -0.64 8.96
CA ILE A 278 22.01 -1.22 10.30
C ILE A 278 21.18 -2.49 10.44
N LEU A 279 19.88 -2.43 10.14
CA LEU A 279 18.94 -3.51 10.46
C LEU A 279 18.88 -4.63 9.42
N GLU A 280 19.27 -4.36 8.17
CA GLU A 280 19.37 -5.38 7.14
C GLU A 280 20.76 -6.04 7.10
N LEU A 281 21.85 -5.34 7.45
CA LEU A 281 23.20 -5.90 7.29
C LEU A 281 24.04 -5.96 8.55
N LYS A 282 24.14 -4.87 9.33
CA LYS A 282 25.01 -4.86 10.51
C LYS A 282 24.48 -5.78 11.60
N TYR A 283 23.21 -5.62 11.91
CA TYR A 283 22.41 -6.52 12.75
C TYR A 283 21.30 -7.06 11.85
N PRO A 284 21.50 -8.19 11.14
CA PRO A 284 20.58 -8.68 10.11
C PRO A 284 19.29 -9.27 10.73
N ILE A 285 18.55 -8.47 11.49
CA ILE A 285 17.38 -8.86 12.29
C ILE A 285 16.09 -8.92 11.47
N GLY A 286 16.08 -8.30 10.29
CA GLY A 286 14.89 -8.14 9.48
C GLY A 286 15.15 -7.41 8.18
N ASN A 287 14.07 -7.21 7.41
CA ASN A 287 14.08 -6.47 6.15
C ASN A 287 12.95 -5.43 6.13
N GLU A 288 13.19 -4.32 5.42
CA GLU A 288 12.20 -3.28 5.22
C GLU A 288 10.99 -3.84 4.47
N VAL A 289 9.82 -3.69 5.07
CA VAL A 289 8.56 -4.08 4.43
C VAL A 289 7.80 -2.84 3.98
N TYR A 290 7.79 -1.75 4.75
CA TYR A 290 7.01 -0.55 4.44
C TYR A 290 7.77 0.73 4.76
N ARG A 291 7.53 1.80 4.01
CA ARG A 291 8.08 3.13 4.23
C ARG A 291 7.13 4.19 3.68
N ASP A 292 6.87 5.21 4.48
CA ASP A 292 6.03 6.36 4.11
C ASP A 292 6.50 7.64 4.84
N GLU A 293 5.65 8.67 4.87
CA GLU A 293 5.90 9.91 5.58
C GLU A 293 5.91 9.80 7.12
N THR A 294 5.51 8.65 7.67
CA THR A 294 5.45 8.40 9.13
C THR A 294 6.68 7.65 9.66
N GLY A 295 7.42 6.95 8.80
CA GLY A 295 8.61 6.22 9.22
C GLY A 295 9.07 5.15 8.23
N ILE A 296 9.95 4.28 8.71
CA ILE A 296 10.44 3.07 8.04
C ILE A 296 10.15 1.85 8.93
N TYR A 297 9.69 0.75 8.31
CA TYR A 297 9.11 -0.39 9.01
C TYR A 297 9.73 -1.72 8.54
N PHE A 298 10.12 -2.55 9.50
CA PHE A 298 10.85 -3.81 9.28
C PHE A 298 10.08 -4.99 9.85
N ILE A 299 10.03 -6.10 9.13
CA ILE A 299 9.59 -7.37 9.71
C ILE A 299 10.74 -7.97 10.52
N VAL A 300 10.48 -8.33 11.78
CA VAL A 300 11.47 -8.86 12.72
C VAL A 300 10.91 -10.04 13.52
N GLY A 301 11.79 -10.76 14.23
CA GLY A 301 11.43 -11.88 15.09
C GLY A 301 10.54 -11.52 16.28
N GLU A 302 9.78 -12.50 16.78
CA GLU A 302 8.89 -12.35 17.94
C GLU A 302 9.62 -11.90 19.21
N ASP A 303 10.81 -12.44 19.50
CA ASP A 303 11.45 -12.25 20.78
C ASP A 303 12.15 -10.91 20.94
N LEU A 304 12.26 -10.10 19.89
CA LEU A 304 12.88 -8.78 19.96
C LEU A 304 12.05 -7.77 20.77
N GLY A 305 10.73 -7.99 20.87
CA GLY A 305 9.80 -7.08 21.52
C GLY A 305 9.34 -7.54 22.91
N LYS A 306 9.07 -6.58 23.79
CA LYS A 306 8.30 -6.75 25.03
C LYS A 306 6.99 -5.97 24.89
N ASP A 307 5.85 -6.66 25.01
CA ASP A 307 4.53 -6.05 24.91
C ASP A 307 4.33 -4.97 25.98
N LEU A 308 3.69 -3.86 25.59
CA LEU A 308 3.32 -2.82 26.54
C LEU A 308 2.12 -3.27 27.38
N GLU A 309 2.15 -2.98 28.68
CA GLU A 309 1.07 -3.30 29.62
C GLU A 309 -0.20 -2.45 29.39
N ASP A 310 -0.08 -1.32 28.68
CA ASP A 310 -1.23 -0.53 28.27
C ASP A 310 -2.03 -1.26 27.18
N ASN A 311 -3.10 -1.92 27.62
CA ASN A 311 -4.10 -2.62 26.80
C ASN A 311 -4.73 -1.78 25.67
N LYS A 312 -4.43 -0.48 25.55
CA LYS A 312 -4.91 0.39 24.47
C LYS A 312 -4.06 0.36 23.20
N SER A 313 -2.75 0.12 23.28
CA SER A 313 -1.85 0.48 22.17
C SER A 313 -1.62 -0.62 21.11
N ASN A 314 -1.84 -1.91 21.41
CA ASN A 314 -1.40 -3.03 20.52
C ASN A 314 0.10 -2.94 20.11
N LEU A 315 0.90 -2.21 20.87
CA LEU A 315 2.33 -1.99 20.62
C LEU A 315 3.19 -2.73 21.65
N ALA A 316 4.47 -2.80 21.33
CA ALA A 316 5.56 -3.36 22.11
C ALA A 316 6.78 -2.43 21.99
N ILE A 317 7.75 -2.63 22.87
CA ILE A 317 9.04 -1.92 22.85
C ILE A 317 10.18 -2.91 22.66
N LEU A 318 11.31 -2.43 22.16
CA LEU A 318 12.51 -3.25 22.01
C LEU A 318 12.99 -3.72 23.40
N LYS A 319 13.37 -4.98 23.54
CA LYS A 319 13.94 -5.50 24.80
C LYS A 319 15.28 -4.82 25.13
N ASP A 320 15.56 -4.65 26.42
CA ASP A 320 16.78 -4.01 26.91
C ASP A 320 18.07 -4.72 26.46
N ASP A 321 18.00 -6.04 26.22
CA ASP A 321 19.10 -6.83 25.66
C ASP A 321 19.58 -6.32 24.27
N LEU A 322 18.75 -5.52 23.57
CA LEU A 322 19.03 -4.95 22.25
C LEU A 322 19.27 -3.43 22.30
N LYS A 323 19.63 -2.89 23.48
CA LYS A 323 19.88 -1.46 23.71
C LYS A 323 20.94 -0.88 22.77
N GLU A 324 21.95 -1.65 22.39
CA GLU A 324 22.99 -1.21 21.45
C GLU A 324 22.41 -0.83 20.07
N ILE A 325 21.50 -1.65 19.52
CA ILE A 325 20.82 -1.34 18.25
C ILE A 325 20.05 -0.03 18.37
N LYS A 326 19.31 0.14 19.48
CA LYS A 326 18.57 1.38 19.77
C LYS A 326 19.52 2.58 19.85
N GLU A 327 20.63 2.46 20.57
CA GLU A 327 21.62 3.53 20.73
C GLU A 327 22.27 3.92 19.41
N GLU A 328 22.58 2.97 18.54
CA GLU A 328 23.12 3.27 17.21
C GLU A 328 22.12 4.01 16.31
N ILE A 329 20.84 3.60 16.34
CA ILE A 329 19.78 4.33 15.64
C ILE A 329 19.73 5.77 16.16
N LEU A 330 19.72 5.98 17.49
CA LEU A 330 19.70 7.33 18.06
C LEU A 330 20.94 8.15 17.69
N GLN A 331 22.12 7.52 17.59
CA GLN A 331 23.35 8.19 17.13
C GLN A 331 23.30 8.60 15.66
N ILE A 332 22.61 7.84 14.79
CA ILE A 332 22.37 8.28 13.41
C ILE A 332 21.57 9.57 13.42
N PHE A 333 20.46 9.61 14.17
CA PHE A 333 19.63 10.81 14.26
C PHE A 333 20.41 11.98 14.87
N GLU A 334 21.11 11.77 15.98
CA GLU A 334 21.98 12.78 16.61
C GLU A 334 22.96 13.39 15.59
N LYS A 335 23.68 12.57 14.83
CA LYS A 335 24.69 13.05 13.88
C LYS A 335 24.09 13.65 12.61
N LYS A 336 23.19 12.92 11.94
CA LYS A 336 22.65 13.29 10.63
C LYS A 336 21.61 14.40 10.72
N SER A 337 20.73 14.37 11.73
CA SER A 337 19.77 15.46 11.93
C SER A 337 20.41 16.71 12.52
N LEU A 338 21.71 16.67 12.85
CA LEU A 338 22.39 17.69 13.64
C LEU A 338 21.68 17.87 14.98
N ASP A 339 21.36 16.76 15.66
CA ASP A 339 20.72 16.76 16.97
C ASP A 339 19.36 17.51 16.98
N GLU A 340 18.62 17.54 15.87
CA GLU A 340 17.37 18.32 15.76
C GLU A 340 16.09 17.53 15.98
N PHE A 341 16.09 16.26 15.61
CA PHE A 341 14.91 15.41 15.75
C PHE A 341 15.32 13.97 15.97
N TYR A 342 14.49 13.25 16.72
CA TYR A 342 14.73 11.87 17.12
C TYR A 342 13.50 11.01 16.82
N PRO A 343 13.67 9.70 16.65
CA PRO A 343 12.59 8.80 16.33
C PRO A 343 11.87 8.34 17.59
N ALA A 344 10.63 7.91 17.39
CA ALA A 344 9.96 6.97 18.26
C ALA A 344 10.17 5.54 17.73
N ILE A 345 10.53 4.61 18.61
CA ILE A 345 10.87 3.24 18.25
C ILE A 345 9.88 2.30 18.93
N PHE A 346 8.99 1.71 18.14
CA PHE A 346 7.94 0.80 18.63
C PHE A 346 7.84 -0.44 17.76
N LEU A 347 7.38 -1.53 18.35
CA LEU A 347 7.03 -2.75 17.65
C LEU A 347 5.53 -3.00 17.74
N THR A 348 4.99 -3.80 16.83
CA THR A 348 3.65 -4.39 17.00
C THR A 348 3.70 -5.56 17.99
N LYS A 349 2.53 -5.97 18.50
CA LYS A 349 2.37 -7.29 19.13
C LYS A 349 2.69 -8.42 18.13
N ALA A 350 3.20 -9.53 18.65
CA ALA A 350 3.55 -10.70 17.84
C ALA A 350 2.32 -11.27 17.13
N SER A 351 2.46 -11.52 15.83
CA SER A 351 1.39 -12.05 14.97
C SER A 351 1.96 -13.03 13.94
N ARG A 352 1.11 -13.90 13.40
CA ARG A 352 1.48 -14.72 12.23
C ARG A 352 1.38 -13.94 10.91
N GLY A 353 0.63 -12.84 10.86
CA GLY A 353 0.47 -11.99 9.66
C GLY A 353 1.11 -10.59 9.80
N LEU A 354 0.99 -9.77 8.74
CA LEU A 354 1.50 -8.39 8.69
C LEU A 354 0.42 -7.29 8.84
N MET A 355 -0.84 -7.66 9.03
CA MET A 355 -1.93 -6.67 9.14
C MET A 355 -1.82 -5.75 10.36
N ASN A 356 -1.05 -6.19 11.37
CA ASN A 356 -0.72 -5.43 12.55
C ASN A 356 0.14 -4.17 12.27
N LEU A 357 0.71 -4.00 11.05
CA LEU A 357 1.40 -2.77 10.63
C LEU A 357 0.55 -1.53 10.90
N THR A 358 -0.75 -1.65 10.63
CA THR A 358 -1.68 -0.53 10.73
C THR A 358 -1.82 0.02 12.14
N TYR A 359 -1.49 -0.74 13.19
CA TYR A 359 -1.47 -0.20 14.56
C TYR A 359 -0.39 0.87 14.75
N LEU A 360 0.79 0.69 14.13
CA LEU A 360 1.85 1.70 14.16
C LEU A 360 1.46 2.92 13.35
N LEU A 361 0.83 2.73 12.18
CA LEU A 361 0.40 3.82 11.30
C LEU A 361 -0.76 4.63 11.90
N GLU A 362 -1.77 3.96 12.49
CA GLU A 362 -2.89 4.62 13.18
C GLU A 362 -2.39 5.43 14.39
N SER A 363 -1.38 4.92 15.11
CA SER A 363 -0.79 5.57 16.30
C SER A 363 0.34 6.54 15.98
N ALA A 364 0.74 6.72 14.71
CA ALA A 364 1.98 7.41 14.34
C ALA A 364 2.07 8.83 14.92
N ARG A 365 0.99 9.61 14.82
CA ARG A 365 0.93 11.00 15.35
C ARG A 365 1.16 11.05 16.86
N GLU A 366 0.61 10.10 17.60
CA GLU A 366 0.81 10.01 19.05
C GLU A 366 2.21 9.49 19.37
N ASN A 367 2.74 8.58 18.56
CA ASN A 367 4.08 8.03 18.71
C ASN A 367 5.16 9.09 18.49
N PHE A 368 4.98 10.03 17.56
CA PHE A 368 5.92 11.14 17.36
C PHE A 368 6.15 11.96 18.64
N LEU A 369 5.14 12.08 19.50
CA LEU A 369 5.25 12.77 20.79
C LEU A 369 6.07 11.98 21.83
N LYS A 370 6.30 10.69 21.57
CA LYS A 370 7.10 9.77 22.40
C LYS A 370 8.49 9.54 21.80
N ALA A 371 8.98 10.45 20.98
CA ALA A 371 10.34 10.41 20.46
C ALA A 371 11.36 10.31 21.60
N ASP A 372 12.42 9.53 21.38
CA ASP A 372 13.46 9.30 22.38
C ASP A 372 14.56 10.36 22.29
N TRP A 373 14.51 11.34 23.19
CA TRP A 373 15.48 12.43 23.28
C TRP A 373 16.65 12.13 24.23
N SER A 374 16.89 10.88 24.62
CA SER A 374 17.93 10.54 25.62
C SER A 374 19.36 10.91 25.21
N LYS A 375 19.62 11.07 23.90
CA LYS A 375 20.91 11.54 23.34
C LYS A 375 21.00 13.05 23.16
N LYS A 376 19.91 13.79 23.36
CA LYS A 376 19.86 15.24 23.12
C LYS A 376 20.79 15.97 24.06
N GLU A 377 21.67 16.81 23.53
CA GLU A 377 22.45 17.74 24.34
C GLU A 377 21.50 18.79 24.93
N SER A 378 21.46 18.87 26.27
CA SER A 378 20.51 19.72 27.02
C SER A 378 21.11 21.03 27.51
N ASP A 379 22.42 21.22 27.32
CA ASP A 379 23.12 22.44 27.74
C ASP A 379 22.83 23.60 26.78
N ILE A 380 21.94 24.49 27.19
CA ILE A 380 21.65 25.72 26.45
C ILE A 380 22.65 26.80 26.88
N ARG A 381 23.63 27.08 26.01
CA ARG A 381 24.59 28.18 26.24
C ARG A 381 23.99 29.52 25.81
N LEU A 382 23.61 30.35 26.78
CA LEU A 382 23.06 31.69 26.54
C LEU A 382 24.12 32.69 26.03
N GLU A 383 25.40 32.37 26.22
CA GLU A 383 26.54 33.12 25.73
C GLU A 383 27.40 32.21 24.84
N ASN A 384 27.83 32.74 23.69
CA ASN A 384 28.75 32.01 22.81
C ASN A 384 30.21 32.14 23.30
N SER A 385 31.15 31.53 22.56
CA SER A 385 32.59 31.59 22.86
C SER A 385 33.19 33.01 22.85
N GLU A 386 32.48 33.98 22.27
CA GLU A 386 32.88 35.38 22.17
C GLU A 386 32.20 36.26 23.24
N SER A 387 31.52 35.64 24.22
CA SER A 387 30.71 36.32 25.25
C SER A 387 29.54 37.14 24.70
N GLU A 388 29.10 36.87 23.46
CA GLU A 388 27.89 37.46 22.92
C GLU A 388 26.66 36.79 23.52
N ARG A 389 25.68 37.59 23.92
CA ARG A 389 24.41 37.11 24.45
C ARG A 389 23.44 36.74 23.33
N ALA A 390 22.79 35.59 23.46
CA ALA A 390 21.77 35.13 22.52
C ALA A 390 20.65 36.16 22.34
N LYS A 391 20.25 36.37 21.08
CA LYS A 391 19.24 37.34 20.64
C LYS A 391 17.89 36.70 20.33
N GLY A 392 17.86 35.40 20.08
CA GLY A 392 16.65 34.67 19.77
C GLY A 392 16.91 33.20 19.48
N ILE A 393 15.85 32.51 19.05
CA ILE A 393 15.90 31.12 18.61
C ILE A 393 15.89 31.10 17.08
N CYS A 394 16.70 30.23 16.49
CA CYS A 394 16.77 30.05 15.05
C CYS A 394 15.41 29.68 14.48
N GLN A 395 14.97 30.40 13.45
CA GLN A 395 13.66 30.19 12.85
C GLN A 395 13.53 28.82 12.18
N ILE A 396 14.61 28.30 11.56
CA ILE A 396 14.61 27.03 10.82
C ILE A 396 14.54 25.82 11.75
N CYS A 397 15.54 25.61 12.61
CA CYS A 397 15.58 24.44 13.49
C CYS A 397 14.65 24.57 14.71
N LYS A 398 14.29 25.81 15.09
CA LYS A 398 13.47 26.14 16.27
C LYS A 398 14.05 25.64 17.59
N GLN A 399 15.36 25.42 17.64
CA GLN A 399 16.06 24.86 18.81
C GLN A 399 17.33 25.62 19.17
N ARG A 400 18.22 25.88 18.20
CA ARG A 400 19.48 26.60 18.44
C ARG A 400 19.25 28.09 18.67
N LEU A 401 20.12 28.68 19.49
CA LEU A 401 20.17 30.12 19.71
C LEU A 401 20.86 30.84 18.55
N VAL A 402 20.53 32.11 18.37
CA VAL A 402 21.12 33.02 17.39
C VAL A 402 21.84 34.15 18.13
N PHE A 403 23.07 34.43 17.74
CA PHE A 403 23.93 35.49 18.28
C PHE A 403 24.02 36.70 17.34
N GLU A 404 24.72 37.78 17.72
CA GLU A 404 24.80 38.96 16.87
C GLU A 404 25.67 38.69 15.64
N SER A 405 26.75 37.93 15.82
CA SER A 405 27.62 37.44 14.74
C SER A 405 26.93 36.53 13.72
N ASP A 406 25.79 35.92 14.08
CA ASP A 406 24.98 35.10 13.17
C ASP A 406 24.12 35.94 12.20
N LYS A 407 23.85 37.21 12.54
CA LYS A 407 22.91 38.03 11.76
C LYS A 407 23.46 38.35 10.37
N ARG A 408 22.56 38.25 9.40
CA ARG A 408 22.79 38.56 7.99
C ARG A 408 21.62 39.40 7.48
N ASP A 409 21.84 40.17 6.42
CA ASP A 409 20.86 41.16 5.95
C ASP A 409 19.53 40.53 5.45
N GLU A 410 19.57 39.31 4.91
CA GLU A 410 18.40 38.65 4.31
C GLU A 410 17.65 37.69 5.23
N ASP A 411 18.33 37.06 6.20
CA ASP A 411 17.81 35.96 7.01
C ASP A 411 17.86 36.31 8.51
N LYS A 412 16.95 37.20 8.92
CA LYS A 412 16.85 37.63 10.32
C LYS A 412 16.53 36.44 11.22
N ASN A 413 17.52 36.01 12.02
CA ASN A 413 17.47 34.93 13.01
C ASN A 413 17.61 33.49 12.48
N VAL A 414 18.66 33.24 11.68
CA VAL A 414 19.14 31.89 11.35
C VAL A 414 20.48 31.63 12.02
N CYS A 415 20.64 30.51 12.75
CA CYS A 415 21.92 30.15 13.37
C CYS A 415 22.95 29.72 12.32
N GLU A 416 24.23 29.86 12.66
CA GLU A 416 25.35 29.48 11.78
C GLU A 416 25.22 28.08 11.19
N THR A 417 24.87 27.08 12.00
CA THR A 417 24.72 25.68 11.55
C THR A 417 23.67 25.54 10.46
N CYS A 418 22.47 26.11 10.66
CA CYS A 418 21.42 26.04 9.65
C CYS A 418 21.82 26.77 8.37
N TYR A 419 22.49 27.92 8.48
CA TYR A 419 22.97 28.63 7.31
C TYR A 419 23.98 27.78 6.52
N LYS A 420 25.01 27.24 7.21
CA LYS A 420 26.08 26.44 6.58
C LYS A 420 25.56 25.15 5.95
N GLU A 421 24.71 24.42 6.67
CA GLU A 421 24.31 23.05 6.28
C GLU A 421 23.04 23.00 5.43
N LYS A 422 22.14 23.98 5.57
CA LYS A 422 20.79 23.93 4.96
C LYS A 422 20.54 25.03 3.94
N THR A 423 21.29 26.13 3.99
CA THR A 423 21.11 27.27 3.10
C THR A 423 22.22 27.34 2.06
N LYS A 424 23.48 27.20 2.48
CA LYS A 424 24.68 27.27 1.63
C LYS A 424 24.85 26.02 0.75
N GLY A 425 25.40 26.17 -0.46
CA GLY A 425 25.78 25.08 -1.36
C GLY A 425 24.64 24.46 -2.19
N ARG A 426 23.40 24.92 -1.99
CA ARG A 426 22.26 24.49 -2.83
C ARG A 426 22.40 24.93 -4.27
N VAL A 427 22.86 26.16 -4.46
CA VAL A 427 23.07 26.74 -5.78
C VAL A 427 24.16 25.98 -6.51
N ASP A 428 25.28 25.70 -5.85
CA ASP A 428 26.38 24.90 -6.41
C ASP A 428 25.87 23.57 -6.99
N LYS A 429 25.03 22.84 -6.23
CA LYS A 429 24.37 21.59 -6.67
C LYS A 429 23.41 21.80 -7.85
N TRP A 430 22.69 22.92 -7.88
CA TRP A 430 21.80 23.25 -8.98
C TRP A 430 22.57 23.58 -10.26
N VAL A 431 23.71 24.27 -10.17
CA VAL A 431 24.58 24.58 -11.32
C VAL A 431 25.17 23.31 -11.95
N GLU A 432 25.38 22.24 -11.17
CA GLU A 432 25.81 20.93 -11.68
C GLU A 432 24.75 20.24 -12.56
N ASN A 433 23.46 20.52 -12.35
CA ASN A 433 22.37 19.95 -13.13
C ASN A 433 21.18 20.92 -13.27
N THR A 434 21.39 21.98 -14.05
CA THR A 434 20.40 23.04 -14.26
C THR A 434 19.13 22.54 -14.98
N ALA A 435 19.19 21.38 -15.64
CA ALA A 435 18.07 20.80 -16.40
C ALA A 435 17.01 20.09 -15.54
N ASP A 436 17.27 19.87 -14.25
CA ASP A 436 16.32 19.18 -13.37
C ASP A 436 15.20 20.11 -12.84
N LYS A 437 14.52 19.69 -11.77
CA LYS A 437 13.52 20.45 -11.03
C LYS A 437 14.07 21.81 -10.60
N THR A 438 13.26 22.86 -10.74
CA THR A 438 13.67 24.19 -10.30
C THR A 438 13.78 24.30 -8.78
N ILE A 439 14.74 25.11 -8.35
CA ILE A 439 14.96 25.46 -6.95
C ILE A 439 14.39 26.85 -6.59
N TRP A 440 13.87 27.59 -7.58
CA TRP A 440 13.50 29.00 -7.52
C TRP A 440 11.98 29.18 -7.63
N THR A 441 11.35 29.88 -6.69
CA THR A 441 9.90 30.13 -6.74
C THR A 441 9.52 31.10 -7.87
N ALA A 442 10.42 32.02 -8.23
CA ALA A 442 10.22 32.95 -9.35
C ALA A 442 10.20 32.24 -10.72
N GLU A 443 10.77 31.03 -10.85
CA GLU A 443 10.61 30.17 -12.03
C GLU A 443 9.29 29.41 -12.04
N LEU A 444 8.61 29.31 -10.89
CA LEU A 444 7.32 28.64 -10.73
C LEU A 444 6.12 29.59 -10.82
N LYS A 445 6.34 30.91 -10.85
CA LYS A 445 5.24 31.86 -10.97
C LYS A 445 4.55 31.71 -12.33
N ASP A 446 3.22 31.83 -12.36
CA ASP A 446 2.46 31.99 -13.58
C ASP A 446 2.47 33.46 -14.06
N LYS A 447 1.74 33.76 -15.14
CA LYS A 447 1.57 35.13 -15.66
C LYS A 447 0.93 36.13 -14.68
N ASN A 448 0.35 35.63 -13.59
CA ASN A 448 -0.36 36.39 -12.57
C ASN A 448 0.42 36.49 -11.25
N ASP A 449 1.71 36.14 -11.26
CA ASP A 449 2.60 36.07 -10.10
C ASP A 449 2.15 35.03 -9.05
N ARG A 450 1.55 33.92 -9.49
CA ARG A 450 1.03 32.87 -8.59
C ARG A 450 1.70 31.53 -8.80
N LEU A 451 1.81 30.79 -7.72
CA LEU A 451 2.18 29.39 -7.72
C LEU A 451 1.12 28.56 -6.97
N ALA A 452 1.09 27.26 -7.25
CA ALA A 452 0.19 26.31 -6.61
C ALA A 452 0.99 25.22 -5.90
N LEU A 453 0.76 25.06 -4.61
CA LEU A 453 1.20 23.90 -3.84
C LEU A 453 0.09 22.86 -3.91
N VAL A 454 0.44 21.64 -4.31
CA VAL A 454 -0.50 20.54 -4.55
C VAL A 454 -0.17 19.38 -3.62
N VAL A 455 -1.21 18.79 -3.03
CA VAL A 455 -1.14 17.52 -2.32
C VAL A 455 -2.10 16.54 -2.98
N MET A 456 -1.60 15.35 -3.27
CA MET A 456 -2.41 14.21 -3.70
C MET A 456 -2.29 13.12 -2.64
N LYS A 457 -3.42 12.53 -2.20
CA LYS A 457 -3.45 11.56 -1.11
C LYS A 457 -4.48 10.45 -1.34
N PHE A 458 -4.12 9.20 -1.05
CA PHE A 458 -5.04 8.07 -0.93
C PHE A 458 -5.48 7.81 0.51
N GLU A 459 -6.70 7.28 0.68
CA GLU A 459 -7.16 6.66 1.92
C GLU A 459 -6.85 5.15 1.92
N LEU A 460 -5.60 4.79 2.24
CA LEU A 460 -5.09 3.41 2.07
C LEU A 460 -5.32 2.50 3.28
N MET A 461 -5.69 3.03 4.44
CA MET A 461 -5.56 2.30 5.69
C MET A 461 -6.53 1.10 5.83
N ASP A 462 -7.71 1.12 5.21
CA ASP A 462 -8.63 -0.04 5.19
C ASP A 462 -8.22 -1.11 4.17
N TRP A 463 -7.27 -0.77 3.30
CA TRP A 463 -6.60 -1.72 2.43
C TRP A 463 -5.43 -2.39 3.15
N LEU A 464 -4.60 -1.61 3.86
CA LEU A 464 -3.44 -2.12 4.59
C LEU A 464 -3.80 -3.01 5.78
N ASN A 465 -4.97 -2.80 6.38
CA ASN A 465 -5.47 -3.63 7.48
C ASN A 465 -6.29 -4.85 6.99
N GLY A 466 -6.46 -5.00 5.67
CA GLY A 466 -7.16 -6.11 5.03
C GLY A 466 -8.69 -6.02 4.97
N ASP A 467 -9.33 -4.98 5.53
CA ASP A 467 -10.80 -4.88 5.61
C ASP A 467 -11.44 -4.81 4.22
N LEU A 468 -10.94 -3.91 3.36
CA LEU A 468 -11.47 -3.73 2.00
C LEU A 468 -11.10 -4.87 1.04
N LEU A 469 -10.16 -5.75 1.39
CA LEU A 469 -9.96 -6.99 0.63
C LEU A 469 -11.17 -7.93 0.69
N SER A 470 -12.02 -7.80 1.72
CA SER A 470 -13.30 -8.50 1.81
C SER A 470 -14.29 -8.08 0.71
N SER A 471 -14.06 -6.94 0.05
CA SER A 471 -14.83 -6.49 -1.10
C SER A 471 -14.28 -7.00 -2.45
N MET A 472 -13.41 -8.01 -2.42
CA MET A 472 -12.81 -8.65 -3.59
C MET A 472 -12.78 -10.17 -3.43
N LEU A 473 -12.86 -10.89 -4.54
CA LEU A 473 -12.91 -12.34 -4.58
C LEU A 473 -11.62 -12.94 -5.15
N ILE A 474 -11.32 -14.17 -4.75
CA ILE A 474 -10.36 -15.06 -5.42
C ILE A 474 -11.05 -16.15 -6.24
N ARG A 475 -12.32 -16.43 -5.94
CA ARG A 475 -13.18 -17.35 -6.68
C ARG A 475 -14.64 -16.93 -6.53
N LYS A 476 -15.46 -17.24 -7.52
CA LYS A 476 -16.90 -16.98 -7.52
C LYS A 476 -17.63 -18.28 -7.18
N GLU A 477 -18.52 -18.25 -6.21
CA GLU A 477 -19.30 -19.41 -5.77
C GLU A 477 -20.70 -18.96 -5.34
N ASP A 478 -21.67 -19.86 -5.37
CA ASP A 478 -22.98 -19.61 -4.75
C ASP A 478 -22.84 -19.61 -3.23
N PHE A 479 -22.86 -18.42 -2.62
CA PHE A 479 -22.56 -18.22 -1.21
C PHE A 479 -23.48 -19.06 -0.32
N PHE A 480 -24.79 -19.04 -0.55
CA PHE A 480 -25.75 -19.71 0.33
C PHE A 480 -25.68 -21.23 0.28
N THR A 481 -25.54 -21.79 -0.92
CA THR A 481 -25.37 -23.23 -1.10
C THR A 481 -24.09 -23.69 -0.40
N LYS A 482 -22.98 -22.98 -0.60
CA LYS A 482 -21.71 -23.33 0.03
C LYS A 482 -21.72 -23.09 1.55
N ASN A 483 -22.40 -22.05 2.03
CA ASN A 483 -22.55 -21.78 3.46
C ASN A 483 -23.35 -22.89 4.14
N SER A 484 -24.45 -23.33 3.52
CA SER A 484 -25.26 -24.45 3.98
C SER A 484 -24.46 -25.76 4.07
N VAL A 485 -23.56 -26.02 3.12
CA VAL A 485 -22.63 -27.17 3.17
C VAL A 485 -21.70 -27.06 4.39
N ILE A 486 -21.11 -25.89 4.64
CA ILE A 486 -20.20 -25.70 5.79
C ILE A 486 -20.96 -25.79 7.12
N MET A 487 -22.15 -25.19 7.23
CA MET A 487 -23.01 -25.33 8.41
C MET A 487 -23.37 -26.79 8.67
N SER A 488 -23.72 -27.55 7.62
CA SER A 488 -24.01 -28.97 7.74
C SER A 488 -22.78 -29.73 8.26
N LEU A 489 -21.59 -29.43 7.73
CA LEU A 489 -20.34 -30.03 8.18
C LEU A 489 -20.03 -29.72 9.66
N ILE A 490 -20.20 -28.46 10.09
CA ILE A 490 -19.98 -28.06 11.50
C ILE A 490 -20.98 -28.75 12.44
N ASN A 491 -22.26 -28.79 12.06
CA ASN A 491 -23.29 -29.52 12.81
C ASN A 491 -22.89 -31.00 12.97
N LYS A 492 -22.27 -31.61 11.96
CA LYS A 492 -21.77 -32.99 12.07
C LYS A 492 -20.64 -33.14 13.08
N TYR A 493 -19.72 -32.19 13.20
CA TYR A 493 -18.71 -32.24 14.28
C TYR A 493 -19.34 -32.11 15.67
N LYS A 494 -20.35 -31.25 15.82
CA LYS A 494 -21.09 -31.12 17.08
C LYS A 494 -21.81 -32.41 17.45
N GLU A 495 -22.61 -32.97 16.52
CA GLU A 495 -23.32 -34.25 16.71
C GLU A 495 -22.39 -35.41 17.09
N LEU A 496 -21.22 -35.50 16.44
CA LEU A 496 -20.21 -36.52 16.72
C LEU A 496 -19.61 -36.40 18.12
N SER A 497 -19.42 -35.17 18.59
CA SER A 497 -18.92 -34.90 19.94
C SER A 497 -19.94 -35.36 20.99
N ASP A 498 -21.23 -35.05 20.77
CA ASP A 498 -22.33 -35.37 21.70
C ASP A 498 -22.70 -36.87 21.76
N THR A 499 -22.78 -37.55 20.60
CA THR A 499 -23.39 -38.90 20.50
C THR A 499 -22.42 -40.03 20.09
N GLY A 500 -21.16 -39.69 19.79
CA GLY A 500 -20.08 -40.65 19.53
C GLY A 500 -20.25 -41.46 18.24
N LEU A 501 -20.27 -42.79 18.33
CA LEU A 501 -20.13 -43.65 17.14
C LEU A 501 -21.42 -44.01 16.39
N ASN A 502 -22.56 -44.03 17.08
CA ASN A 502 -23.79 -44.59 16.51
C ASN A 502 -24.32 -43.73 15.35
N LEU A 503 -24.11 -42.42 15.41
CA LEU A 503 -24.46 -41.47 14.34
C LEU A 503 -23.53 -41.65 13.13
N LEU A 504 -22.22 -41.73 13.34
CA LEU A 504 -21.24 -41.99 12.27
C LEU A 504 -21.62 -43.25 11.48
N VAL A 505 -21.91 -44.37 12.16
CA VAL A 505 -22.28 -45.64 11.51
C VAL A 505 -23.60 -45.56 10.73
N LYS A 506 -24.60 -44.85 11.27
CA LYS A 506 -25.90 -44.66 10.62
C LYS A 506 -25.76 -43.85 9.32
N GLU A 507 -24.86 -42.89 9.34
CA GLU A 507 -24.75 -41.89 8.29
C GLU A 507 -23.86 -42.34 7.13
N ILE A 508 -22.86 -43.19 7.43
CA ILE A 508 -22.12 -43.90 6.39
C ILE A 508 -23.03 -44.79 5.54
N LYS A 509 -24.08 -45.38 6.14
CA LYS A 509 -25.06 -46.18 5.40
C LYS A 509 -25.87 -45.37 4.40
N ASN A 510 -25.99 -44.05 4.59
CA ASN A 510 -26.86 -43.17 3.81
C ASN A 510 -26.12 -42.30 2.77
N ASN A 511 -24.78 -42.38 2.66
CA ASN A 511 -23.94 -41.59 1.73
C ASN A 511 -24.01 -40.05 1.84
N ASN A 512 -24.89 -39.47 2.67
CA ASN A 512 -25.05 -38.01 2.83
C ASN A 512 -23.76 -37.27 3.21
N TYR A 513 -22.83 -37.95 3.90
CA TYR A 513 -21.61 -37.33 4.43
C TYR A 513 -20.51 -37.20 3.39
N LYS A 514 -20.41 -38.21 2.51
CA LYS A 514 -19.47 -38.18 1.39
C LYS A 514 -19.74 -36.94 0.54
N ASP A 515 -21.01 -36.68 0.21
CA ASP A 515 -21.44 -35.51 -0.57
C ASP A 515 -21.11 -34.17 0.11
N ILE A 516 -21.37 -34.02 1.42
CA ILE A 516 -21.02 -32.80 2.17
C ILE A 516 -19.51 -32.54 2.14
N ILE A 517 -18.72 -33.59 2.39
CA ILE A 517 -17.26 -33.51 2.43
C ILE A 517 -16.70 -33.17 1.04
N GLU A 518 -17.19 -33.80 -0.03
CA GLU A 518 -16.82 -33.50 -1.42
C GLU A 518 -17.12 -32.04 -1.75
N LYS A 519 -18.35 -31.58 -1.49
CA LYS A 519 -18.77 -30.20 -1.75
C LYS A 519 -17.96 -29.15 -0.97
N PHE A 520 -17.56 -29.44 0.26
CA PHE A 520 -16.70 -28.56 1.06
C PHE A 520 -15.29 -28.52 0.46
N ILE A 521 -14.76 -29.65 0.04
CA ILE A 521 -13.38 -29.78 -0.43
C ILE A 521 -13.19 -29.24 -1.84
N ASP A 522 -14.26 -29.19 -2.63
CA ASP A 522 -14.31 -28.44 -3.90
C ASP A 522 -13.98 -26.94 -3.74
N LEU A 523 -14.07 -26.39 -2.52
CA LEU A 523 -13.64 -25.02 -2.20
C LEU A 523 -12.11 -24.87 -2.06
N PHE A 524 -11.34 -25.95 -2.22
CA PHE A 524 -9.88 -25.97 -2.10
C PHE A 524 -9.22 -26.36 -3.42
N ASP A 525 -7.91 -26.12 -3.54
CA ASP A 525 -7.11 -26.50 -4.71
C ASP A 525 -7.06 -28.03 -4.91
N GLU A 526 -6.82 -28.50 -6.14
CA GLU A 526 -6.77 -29.95 -6.47
C GLU A 526 -5.85 -30.78 -5.59
N GLY A 527 -4.69 -30.24 -5.19
CA GLY A 527 -3.78 -30.97 -4.30
C GLY A 527 -4.33 -31.20 -2.88
N ILE A 528 -5.47 -30.61 -2.52
CA ILE A 528 -6.28 -30.95 -1.34
C ILE A 528 -7.42 -31.89 -1.74
N GLN A 529 -8.04 -31.66 -2.89
CA GLN A 529 -9.14 -32.50 -3.41
C GLN A 529 -8.71 -33.94 -3.71
N GLU A 530 -7.58 -34.15 -4.40
CA GLU A 530 -7.06 -35.47 -4.80
C GLU A 530 -6.84 -36.38 -3.60
N ILE A 531 -6.26 -35.84 -2.52
CA ILE A 531 -6.01 -36.57 -1.27
C ILE A 531 -7.30 -37.17 -0.73
N LEU A 532 -8.40 -36.44 -0.86
CA LEU A 532 -9.67 -36.85 -0.32
C LEU A 532 -10.46 -37.74 -1.27
N LYS A 533 -10.36 -37.51 -2.58
CA LYS A 533 -10.98 -38.36 -3.61
C LYS A 533 -10.50 -39.80 -3.47
N ASP A 534 -9.20 -40.02 -3.31
CA ASP A 534 -8.63 -41.37 -3.10
C ASP A 534 -9.19 -42.06 -1.84
N ILE A 535 -9.42 -41.28 -0.78
CA ILE A 535 -9.92 -41.78 0.51
C ILE A 535 -11.42 -42.10 0.44
N LEU A 536 -12.19 -41.25 -0.23
CA LEU A 536 -13.64 -41.38 -0.38
C LEU A 536 -14.06 -42.39 -1.45
N ASP A 537 -13.25 -42.59 -2.51
CA ASP A 537 -13.48 -43.62 -3.54
C ASP A 537 -13.22 -45.04 -3.01
N GLY A 538 -12.40 -45.15 -1.97
CA GLY A 538 -12.16 -46.39 -1.23
C GLY A 538 -13.30 -46.83 -0.31
N LEU A 539 -14.34 -46.01 -0.08
CA LEU A 539 -15.47 -46.33 0.80
C LEU A 539 -16.50 -47.21 0.06
N LYS A 540 -16.31 -48.53 0.07
CA LYS A 540 -17.39 -49.48 -0.31
C LYS A 540 -18.42 -49.57 0.82
N LYS A 541 -19.71 -49.71 0.48
CA LYS A 541 -20.85 -49.80 1.42
C LYS A 541 -20.50 -50.62 2.67
N LEU A 542 -20.42 -49.96 3.82
CA LEU A 542 -20.16 -50.59 5.12
C LEU A 542 -21.29 -51.57 5.46
N SER A 543 -20.99 -52.87 5.45
CA SER A 543 -21.99 -53.92 5.62
C SER A 543 -21.94 -54.51 7.03
N THR A 544 -22.52 -53.77 7.98
CA THR A 544 -23.11 -54.34 9.21
C THR A 544 -22.18 -54.98 10.28
N VAL A 545 -20.83 -54.90 10.20
CA VAL A 545 -19.94 -55.62 11.16
C VAL A 545 -19.33 -54.77 12.30
N LEU A 546 -19.86 -53.59 12.64
CA LEU A 546 -19.41 -52.87 13.86
C LEU A 546 -20.14 -53.37 15.12
N THR A 547 -20.14 -54.69 15.35
CA THR A 547 -20.66 -55.34 16.58
C THR A 547 -19.62 -55.43 17.70
N GLN A 548 -18.44 -54.84 17.53
CA GLN A 548 -17.38 -54.77 18.54
C GLN A 548 -17.63 -53.68 19.59
N ASP A 549 -16.88 -53.78 20.70
CA ASP A 549 -16.97 -52.93 21.87
C ASP A 549 -16.99 -51.44 21.50
N LYS A 550 -18.11 -50.78 21.80
CA LYS A 550 -18.39 -49.41 21.35
C LYS A 550 -17.40 -48.40 21.94
N ASP A 551 -16.90 -48.68 23.14
CA ASP A 551 -15.95 -47.81 23.82
C ASP A 551 -14.56 -47.90 23.19
N GLU A 552 -14.12 -49.10 22.76
CA GLU A 552 -12.86 -49.30 22.04
C GLU A 552 -12.88 -48.62 20.67
N LEU A 553 -13.99 -48.73 19.92
CA LEU A 553 -14.17 -48.02 18.66
C LEU A 553 -14.20 -46.49 18.86
N LYS A 554 -14.79 -46.00 19.96
CA LYS A 554 -14.87 -44.56 20.27
C LYS A 554 -13.50 -44.00 20.62
N SER A 555 -12.73 -44.73 21.44
CA SER A 555 -11.33 -44.42 21.70
C SER A 555 -10.55 -44.37 20.39
N THR A 556 -10.70 -45.39 19.55
CA THR A 556 -10.00 -45.50 18.26
C THR A 556 -10.34 -44.37 17.28
N PHE A 557 -11.60 -43.94 17.21
CA PHE A 557 -12.02 -42.80 16.39
C PHE A 557 -11.32 -41.52 16.80
N TRP A 558 -11.43 -41.16 18.08
CA TRP A 558 -10.85 -39.92 18.59
C TRP A 558 -9.33 -39.98 18.63
N GLU A 559 -8.72 -41.12 18.92
CA GLU A 559 -7.28 -41.33 18.76
C GLU A 559 -6.85 -41.09 17.32
N SER A 560 -7.63 -41.55 16.33
CA SER A 560 -7.33 -41.30 14.91
C SER A 560 -7.45 -39.81 14.56
N ILE A 561 -8.49 -39.12 15.07
CA ILE A 561 -8.66 -37.67 14.90
C ILE A 561 -7.52 -36.91 15.60
N ASP A 562 -7.23 -37.21 16.85
CA ASP A 562 -6.17 -36.58 17.64
C ASP A 562 -4.79 -36.84 17.03
N LEU A 563 -4.56 -38.01 16.42
CA LEU A 563 -3.37 -38.28 15.62
C LEU A 563 -3.30 -37.33 14.41
N ILE A 564 -4.39 -37.13 13.67
CA ILE A 564 -4.44 -36.20 12.54
C ILE A 564 -4.27 -34.74 13.00
N LEU A 565 -4.93 -34.34 14.09
CA LEU A 565 -4.85 -32.98 14.62
C LEU A 565 -3.49 -32.70 15.27
N SER A 566 -2.92 -33.62 16.03
CA SER A 566 -1.54 -33.52 16.54
C SER A 566 -0.51 -33.55 15.41
N SER A 567 -0.90 -34.07 14.25
CA SER A 567 -0.10 -34.02 13.04
C SER A 567 -0.21 -32.75 12.21
N ILE A 568 -1.11 -31.84 12.59
CA ILE A 568 -1.05 -30.45 12.10
C ILE A 568 0.34 -29.87 12.41
N ASN A 569 1.02 -30.38 13.44
CA ASN A 569 2.41 -30.06 13.78
C ASN A 569 3.48 -30.84 12.94
N LYS A 570 3.10 -31.86 12.15
CA LYS A 570 3.97 -32.73 11.34
C LYS A 570 3.38 -33.05 9.95
N ASN A 571 3.91 -32.38 8.92
CA ASN A 571 3.92 -32.71 7.49
C ASN A 571 2.78 -33.57 6.87
N LYS A 572 1.98 -32.94 6.00
CA LYS A 572 0.88 -33.47 5.17
C LYS A 572 1.15 -34.79 4.42
N ASN A 573 2.38 -35.09 3.97
CA ASN A 573 2.66 -36.27 3.13
C ASN A 573 3.06 -37.53 3.91
N ASP A 574 3.56 -37.39 5.15
CA ASP A 574 3.86 -38.56 5.99
C ASP A 574 2.55 -39.32 6.34
N TRP A 575 1.42 -38.60 6.30
CA TRP A 575 0.08 -39.13 6.53
C TRP A 575 -0.53 -39.82 5.33
N ILE A 576 -0.32 -39.30 4.13
CA ILE A 576 -0.73 -39.98 2.90
C ILE A 576 -0.03 -41.33 2.81
N ASN A 577 1.26 -41.36 3.14
CA ASN A 577 2.04 -42.60 3.20
C ASN A 577 1.53 -43.52 4.31
N ALA A 578 1.30 -43.03 5.54
CA ALA A 578 0.77 -43.86 6.63
C ALA A 578 -0.63 -44.43 6.32
N LEU A 579 -1.48 -43.67 5.61
CA LEU A 579 -2.78 -44.12 5.14
C LEU A 579 -2.69 -45.13 4.00
N GLN A 580 -1.77 -44.93 3.05
CA GLN A 580 -1.52 -45.87 1.96
C GLN A 580 -0.92 -47.17 2.48
N GLU A 581 0.05 -47.09 3.39
CA GLU A 581 0.60 -48.22 4.14
C GLU A 581 -0.52 -48.96 4.88
N PHE A 582 -1.38 -48.26 5.63
CA PHE A 582 -2.55 -48.89 6.27
C PHE A 582 -3.53 -49.51 5.28
N ALA A 583 -3.86 -48.82 4.19
CA ALA A 583 -4.79 -49.29 3.16
C ALA A 583 -4.25 -50.49 2.38
N ASN A 584 -2.93 -50.61 2.26
CA ASN A 584 -2.23 -51.76 1.67
C ASN A 584 -2.00 -52.90 2.67
N GLY A 585 -2.42 -52.73 3.93
CA GLY A 585 -2.25 -53.71 4.98
C GLY A 585 -0.83 -53.77 5.55
N GLU A 586 -0.06 -52.70 5.49
CA GLU A 586 1.27 -52.64 6.09
C GLU A 586 1.20 -52.18 7.56
N GLU A 587 2.25 -52.48 8.34
CA GLU A 587 2.34 -52.04 9.74
C GLU A 587 2.58 -50.52 9.78
N ILE A 588 1.63 -49.74 10.31
CA ILE A 588 1.81 -48.29 10.46
C ILE A 588 2.93 -48.03 11.48
N LYS A 589 4.11 -47.64 11.00
CA LYS A 589 5.23 -47.26 11.86
C LYS A 589 5.26 -45.76 12.06
N PHE A 590 4.43 -45.23 12.96
CA PHE A 590 4.66 -43.90 13.48
C PHE A 590 5.91 -43.91 14.35
N LYS A 591 6.86 -43.01 14.06
CA LYS A 591 8.21 -42.98 14.62
C LYS A 591 8.30 -42.72 16.14
N ASN A 592 7.21 -42.82 16.92
CA ASN A 592 7.23 -42.81 18.39
C ASN A 592 5.96 -43.37 19.10
N ASN A 593 4.89 -43.72 18.39
CA ASN A 593 3.73 -44.42 18.98
C ASN A 593 3.45 -45.67 18.15
N LYS A 594 3.80 -46.85 18.66
CA LYS A 594 3.31 -48.10 18.07
C LYS A 594 1.81 -48.18 18.34
N ILE A 595 0.98 -48.00 17.32
CA ILE A 595 -0.44 -48.31 17.44
C ILE A 595 -0.59 -49.83 17.27
N THR A 596 -0.30 -50.56 18.34
CA THR A 596 -0.32 -52.03 18.36
C THR A 596 -1.73 -52.63 18.16
N ASN A 597 -2.80 -51.84 18.29
CA ASN A 597 -4.17 -52.35 18.22
C ASN A 597 -4.75 -52.47 16.80
N PHE A 598 -4.22 -51.77 15.79
CA PHE A 598 -4.80 -51.81 14.44
C PHE A 598 -4.54 -53.11 13.68
N GLN A 599 -3.46 -53.84 14.02
CA GLN A 599 -3.12 -55.12 13.39
C GLN A 599 -4.21 -56.17 13.54
N LYS A 600 -4.98 -56.14 14.65
CA LYS A 600 -6.08 -57.10 14.91
C LYS A 600 -7.26 -56.97 13.93
N PHE A 601 -7.40 -55.83 13.25
CA PHE A 601 -8.58 -55.51 12.45
C PHE A 601 -8.28 -55.31 10.97
N LYS A 602 -7.03 -55.58 10.56
CA LYS A 602 -6.50 -55.43 9.19
C LYS A 602 -7.31 -56.20 8.13
N GLU A 603 -7.91 -57.33 8.52
CA GLU A 603 -8.70 -58.17 7.61
C GLU A 603 -10.17 -57.74 7.53
N ASN A 604 -10.61 -56.79 8.35
CA ASN A 604 -12.00 -56.31 8.37
C ASN A 604 -12.15 -55.04 7.51
N GLN A 605 -12.72 -55.21 6.32
CA GLN A 605 -12.96 -54.12 5.37
C GLN A 605 -13.85 -53.00 5.94
N ASP A 606 -14.81 -53.33 6.81
CA ASP A 606 -15.68 -52.33 7.46
C ASP A 606 -14.86 -51.45 8.43
N PHE A 607 -13.91 -52.03 9.15
CA PHE A 607 -13.00 -51.29 10.04
C PHE A 607 -12.03 -50.41 9.25
N VAL A 608 -11.48 -50.90 8.14
CA VAL A 608 -10.65 -50.08 7.23
C VAL A 608 -11.43 -48.88 6.69
N ASN A 609 -12.69 -49.07 6.29
CA ASN A 609 -13.57 -48.00 5.83
C ASN A 609 -13.88 -46.98 6.95
N PHE A 610 -14.06 -47.46 8.19
CA PHE A 610 -14.24 -46.60 9.36
C PHE A 610 -13.02 -45.70 9.62
N ILE A 611 -11.80 -46.24 9.50
CA ILE A 611 -10.56 -45.44 9.65
C ILE A 611 -10.40 -44.43 8.51
N LYS A 612 -10.68 -44.81 7.24
CA LYS A 612 -10.67 -43.88 6.10
C LYS A 612 -11.62 -42.71 6.31
N LEU A 613 -12.80 -42.96 6.86
CA LEU A 613 -13.76 -41.90 7.17
C LEU A 613 -13.32 -41.03 8.35
N SER A 614 -12.84 -41.64 9.43
CA SER A 614 -12.25 -40.91 10.56
C SER A 614 -11.16 -39.96 10.05
N PHE A 615 -10.38 -40.41 9.07
CA PHE A 615 -9.42 -39.56 8.40
C PHE A 615 -10.06 -38.42 7.62
N ALA A 616 -11.05 -38.69 6.77
CA ALA A 616 -11.75 -37.64 6.03
C ALA A 616 -12.25 -36.54 6.99
N PHE A 617 -12.79 -36.92 8.14
CA PHE A 617 -13.19 -36.01 9.23
C PHE A 617 -12.03 -35.20 9.82
N GLY A 618 -10.93 -35.87 10.20
CA GLY A 618 -9.75 -35.19 10.72
C GLY A 618 -9.15 -34.21 9.71
N PHE A 619 -9.16 -34.59 8.42
CA PHE A 619 -8.63 -33.78 7.34
C PHE A 619 -9.48 -32.52 7.08
N THR A 620 -10.81 -32.64 7.07
CA THR A 620 -11.70 -31.48 6.93
C THR A 620 -11.64 -30.56 8.15
N MET A 621 -11.52 -31.10 9.37
CA MET A 621 -11.25 -30.31 10.58
C MET A 621 -9.93 -29.55 10.46
N MET A 622 -8.87 -30.20 9.98
CA MET A 622 -7.59 -29.55 9.74
C MET A 622 -7.71 -28.40 8.71
N GLN A 623 -8.48 -28.55 7.64
CA GLN A 623 -8.69 -27.45 6.69
C GLN A 623 -9.40 -26.26 7.33
N ILE A 624 -10.42 -26.52 8.17
CA ILE A 624 -11.10 -25.46 8.94
C ILE A 624 -10.09 -24.74 9.84
N TYR A 625 -9.26 -25.48 10.56
CA TYR A 625 -8.27 -24.92 11.47
C TYR A 625 -7.23 -24.07 10.72
N ASN A 626 -6.76 -24.53 9.57
CA ASN A 626 -5.83 -23.78 8.73
C ASN A 626 -6.44 -22.49 8.16
N VAL A 627 -7.73 -22.49 7.80
CA VAL A 627 -8.40 -21.29 7.29
C VAL A 627 -8.68 -20.30 8.41
N LEU A 628 -9.17 -20.77 9.56
CA LEU A 628 -9.63 -19.91 10.65
C LEU A 628 -8.46 -19.38 11.50
N PHE A 629 -7.61 -20.28 12.02
CA PHE A 629 -6.58 -19.92 13.00
C PHE A 629 -5.40 -19.20 12.33
N GLU A 630 -4.81 -19.80 11.29
CA GLU A 630 -3.58 -19.26 10.69
C GLU A 630 -3.75 -17.87 10.08
N ARG A 631 -4.99 -17.49 9.75
CA ARG A 631 -5.33 -16.17 9.19
C ARG A 631 -5.72 -15.12 10.23
N SER A 632 -5.97 -15.53 11.48
CA SER A 632 -6.51 -14.62 12.50
C SER A 632 -5.59 -14.46 13.71
N ILE A 633 -4.67 -15.40 13.99
CA ILE A 633 -3.81 -15.38 15.18
C ILE A 633 -2.99 -14.08 15.27
N GLY A 634 -3.11 -13.38 16.39
CA GLY A 634 -2.41 -12.15 16.70
C GLY A 634 -2.93 -10.94 15.92
N ASP A 635 -4.15 -11.02 15.38
CA ASP A 635 -4.79 -9.97 14.60
C ASP A 635 -6.18 -9.55 15.17
N ARG A 636 -6.75 -8.45 14.65
CA ARG A 636 -8.10 -7.96 14.95
C ARG A 636 -9.19 -9.02 14.75
N TRP A 637 -9.03 -9.91 13.76
CA TRP A 637 -10.00 -10.99 13.52
C TRP A 637 -10.10 -11.98 14.68
N GLU A 638 -8.99 -12.32 15.36
CA GLU A 638 -9.02 -13.21 16.52
C GLU A 638 -9.91 -12.64 17.63
N LYS A 639 -9.69 -11.37 18.00
CA LYS A 639 -10.51 -10.70 19.02
C LYS A 639 -11.97 -10.59 18.61
N PHE A 640 -12.25 -10.31 17.35
CA PHE A 640 -13.61 -10.23 16.82
C PHE A 640 -14.32 -11.59 16.89
N ILE A 641 -13.66 -12.67 16.47
CA ILE A 641 -14.21 -14.02 16.54
C ILE A 641 -14.53 -14.42 17.99
N TYR A 642 -13.64 -14.11 18.94
CA TYR A 642 -13.92 -14.32 20.36
C TYR A 642 -15.19 -13.59 20.83
N LYS A 643 -15.35 -12.31 20.44
CA LYS A 643 -16.51 -11.50 20.82
C LYS A 643 -17.80 -11.99 20.18
N ALA A 644 -17.78 -12.29 18.88
CA ALA A 644 -18.93 -12.77 18.14
C ALA A 644 -19.47 -14.10 18.69
N LEU A 645 -18.58 -14.96 19.21
CA LEU A 645 -18.95 -16.22 19.88
C LEU A 645 -19.38 -16.05 21.34
N GLY A 646 -19.32 -14.84 21.90
CA GLY A 646 -19.53 -14.60 23.33
C GLY A 646 -18.46 -15.24 24.23
N ASP A 647 -17.26 -15.50 23.68
CA ASP A 647 -16.14 -16.18 24.34
C ASP A 647 -15.03 -15.20 24.75
N TRP A 648 -15.44 -13.98 25.14
CA TRP A 648 -14.58 -12.86 25.51
C TRP A 648 -14.96 -12.27 26.87
N ASP A 649 -13.96 -12.04 27.72
CA ASP A 649 -14.12 -11.36 29.00
C ASP A 649 -13.87 -9.86 28.83
N GLU A 650 -14.94 -9.05 28.84
CA GLU A 650 -14.82 -7.59 28.71
C GLU A 650 -14.15 -6.92 29.92
N GLN A 651 -14.24 -7.49 31.11
CA GLN A 651 -13.63 -6.93 32.32
C GLN A 651 -12.11 -7.06 32.28
N ASN A 652 -11.65 -8.28 31.97
CA ASN A 652 -10.22 -8.58 31.93
C ASN A 652 -9.60 -8.39 30.53
N LYS A 653 -10.41 -8.05 29.52
CA LYS A 653 -10.00 -7.86 28.12
C LYS A 653 -9.19 -9.04 27.57
N LYS A 654 -9.64 -10.26 27.84
CA LYS A 654 -8.97 -11.50 27.46
C LYS A 654 -9.99 -12.53 26.96
N PRO A 655 -9.57 -13.50 26.12
CA PRO A 655 -10.44 -14.59 25.71
C PRO A 655 -10.78 -15.51 26.90
N LEU A 656 -12.01 -16.01 26.94
CA LEU A 656 -12.46 -17.00 27.93
C LEU A 656 -12.04 -18.43 27.53
N LYS A 657 -11.83 -18.68 26.23
CA LYS A 657 -11.40 -19.96 25.65
C LYS A 657 -12.35 -21.13 25.96
N ASN A 658 -13.64 -20.84 26.12
CA ASN A 658 -14.64 -21.86 26.39
C ASN A 658 -15.08 -22.57 25.11
N LYS A 659 -15.32 -21.83 24.03
CA LYS A 659 -15.81 -22.31 22.73
C LYS A 659 -14.67 -22.46 21.73
N ILE A 660 -13.71 -21.53 21.72
CA ILE A 660 -12.57 -21.55 20.80
C ILE A 660 -11.26 -21.20 21.50
N ASP A 661 -10.18 -21.90 21.17
CA ASP A 661 -8.85 -21.65 21.71
C ASP A 661 -7.85 -21.47 20.56
N PHE A 662 -7.50 -20.22 20.27
CA PHE A 662 -6.56 -19.88 19.20
C PHE A 662 -5.12 -20.32 19.52
N GLU A 663 -4.72 -20.32 20.80
CA GLU A 663 -3.38 -20.73 21.19
C GLU A 663 -3.17 -22.22 20.94
N ASN A 664 -4.15 -23.03 21.35
CA ASN A 664 -4.11 -24.49 21.19
C ASN A 664 -4.77 -24.98 19.89
N ARG A 665 -5.24 -24.07 19.02
CA ARG A 665 -5.94 -24.36 17.75
C ARG A 665 -7.09 -25.36 17.92
N LYS A 666 -7.94 -25.13 18.92
CA LYS A 666 -9.02 -26.05 19.29
C LYS A 666 -10.37 -25.36 19.20
N ILE A 667 -11.36 -26.07 18.68
CA ILE A 667 -12.77 -25.67 18.73
C ILE A 667 -13.51 -26.68 19.60
N ASN A 668 -14.29 -26.21 20.56
CA ASN A 668 -15.18 -27.03 21.37
C ASN A 668 -16.56 -27.07 20.71
N TRP A 669 -16.73 -28.04 19.80
CA TRP A 669 -17.92 -28.16 18.97
C TRP A 669 -19.23 -28.34 19.77
N GLU A 670 -19.19 -29.02 20.93
CA GLU A 670 -20.35 -29.28 21.79
C GLU A 670 -20.97 -28.00 22.36
N LYS A 671 -20.13 -26.98 22.59
CA LYS A 671 -20.54 -25.70 23.21
C LYS A 671 -21.05 -24.67 22.19
N LEU A 672 -21.04 -24.99 20.91
CA LEU A 672 -21.52 -24.09 19.86
C LEU A 672 -23.04 -24.17 19.75
N ASP A 673 -23.74 -23.05 19.78
CA ASP A 673 -25.16 -22.97 19.43
C ASP A 673 -25.39 -22.76 17.92
N GLU A 674 -26.65 -22.69 17.47
CA GLU A 674 -26.95 -22.50 16.04
C GLU A 674 -26.41 -21.18 15.47
N LYS A 675 -26.34 -20.12 16.28
CA LYS A 675 -25.80 -18.82 15.86
C LYS A 675 -24.29 -18.87 15.73
N ASP A 676 -23.61 -19.55 16.66
CA ASP A 676 -22.16 -19.78 16.57
C ASP A 676 -21.80 -20.53 15.28
N ILE A 677 -22.60 -21.53 14.92
CA ILE A 677 -22.38 -22.37 13.72
C ILE A 677 -22.57 -21.55 12.45
N ASP A 678 -23.64 -20.76 12.35
CA ASP A 678 -23.89 -19.87 11.21
C ASP A 678 -22.78 -18.82 11.07
N PHE A 679 -22.35 -18.22 12.18
CA PHE A 679 -21.23 -17.27 12.20
C PHE A 679 -19.92 -17.90 11.72
N LEU A 680 -19.54 -19.06 12.27
CA LEU A 680 -18.31 -19.75 11.88
C LEU A 680 -18.35 -20.20 10.42
N ALA A 681 -19.49 -20.71 9.94
CA ALA A 681 -19.66 -21.08 8.54
C ALA A 681 -19.47 -19.88 7.61
N THR A 682 -20.08 -18.75 7.95
CA THR A 682 -19.96 -17.48 7.22
C THR A 682 -18.51 -17.00 7.17
N ILE A 683 -17.80 -16.96 8.30
CA ILE A 683 -16.40 -16.51 8.36
C ILE A 683 -15.48 -17.45 7.58
N LEU A 684 -15.67 -18.77 7.71
CA LEU A 684 -14.88 -19.75 6.96
C LEU A 684 -15.08 -19.60 5.45
N LEU A 685 -16.32 -19.47 5.01
CA LEU A 685 -16.63 -19.26 3.60
C LEU A 685 -16.07 -17.94 3.10
N GLN A 686 -16.25 -16.85 3.87
CA GLN A 686 -15.68 -15.55 3.53
C GLN A 686 -14.17 -15.65 3.30
N PHE A 687 -13.43 -16.29 4.21
CA PHE A 687 -11.98 -16.43 4.07
C PHE A 687 -11.60 -17.27 2.84
N LEU A 688 -12.39 -18.27 2.47
CA LEU A 688 -12.18 -19.07 1.26
C LEU A 688 -12.50 -18.33 -0.04
N LEU A 689 -13.44 -17.37 -0.01
CA LEU A 689 -13.89 -16.66 -1.21
C LEU A 689 -13.17 -15.32 -1.43
N ARG A 690 -12.83 -14.59 -0.36
CA ARG A 690 -12.26 -13.24 -0.47
C ARG A 690 -10.77 -13.25 -0.85
N LYS A 691 -10.28 -12.14 -1.42
CA LYS A 691 -8.83 -11.88 -1.44
C LYS A 691 -8.30 -11.79 -0.03
N ASN A 692 -7.26 -12.56 0.27
CA ASN A 692 -6.71 -12.66 1.61
C ASN A 692 -5.51 -11.71 1.80
N PRO A 693 -5.36 -11.10 2.98
CA PRO A 693 -4.29 -10.14 3.31
C PRO A 693 -2.94 -10.83 3.57
N SER A 694 -2.33 -11.39 2.53
CA SER A 694 -0.98 -11.95 2.65
C SER A 694 0.07 -10.84 2.83
N PRO A 695 1.20 -11.11 3.49
CA PRO A 695 2.34 -10.20 3.54
C PRO A 695 2.72 -9.63 2.16
N ALA A 696 2.77 -10.48 1.12
CA ALA A 696 3.06 -10.07 -0.25
C ALA A 696 1.96 -9.18 -0.86
N ARG A 697 0.68 -9.47 -0.62
CA ARG A 697 -0.43 -8.68 -1.18
C ARG A 697 -0.57 -7.32 -0.52
N ILE A 698 -0.44 -7.25 0.80
CA ILE A 698 -0.41 -5.97 1.52
C ILE A 698 0.75 -5.11 0.98
N ARG A 699 1.90 -5.73 0.68
CA ARG A 699 3.01 -5.04 0.03
C ARG A 699 2.67 -4.51 -1.36
N ARG A 700 2.02 -5.34 -2.18
CA ARG A 700 1.61 -4.95 -3.53
C ARG A 700 0.62 -3.79 -3.54
N ILE A 701 -0.27 -3.69 -2.53
CA ILE A 701 -1.23 -2.58 -2.39
C ILE A 701 -0.50 -1.24 -2.33
N TRP A 702 0.47 -1.09 -1.42
CA TRP A 702 1.17 0.18 -1.25
C TRP A 702 2.18 0.45 -2.37
N GLU A 703 2.76 -0.58 -2.97
CA GLU A 703 3.60 -0.40 -4.16
C GLU A 703 2.78 0.11 -5.33
N SER A 704 1.56 -0.40 -5.53
CA SER A 704 0.69 0.03 -6.62
C SER A 704 0.30 1.52 -6.50
N THR A 705 0.03 2.01 -5.28
CA THR A 705 -0.26 3.44 -5.07
C THR A 705 0.99 4.31 -5.12
N GLN A 706 2.15 3.81 -4.69
CA GLN A 706 3.41 4.54 -4.85
C GLN A 706 3.84 4.61 -6.33
N GLU A 707 3.68 3.52 -7.09
CA GLU A 707 3.92 3.46 -8.54
C GLU A 707 3.09 4.52 -9.27
N PHE A 708 1.81 4.67 -8.90
CA PHE A 708 0.94 5.72 -9.44
C PHE A 708 1.52 7.12 -9.23
N PHE A 709 1.94 7.48 -8.01
CA PHE A 709 2.51 8.81 -7.76
C PHE A 709 3.88 9.03 -8.43
N LYS A 710 4.71 7.97 -8.50
CA LYS A 710 5.98 8.02 -9.24
C LYS A 710 5.74 8.25 -10.73
N GLU A 711 4.74 7.61 -11.32
CA GLU A 711 4.37 7.83 -12.72
C GLU A 711 3.90 9.26 -12.96
N ILE A 712 3.11 9.85 -12.04
CA ILE A 712 2.76 11.27 -12.13
C ILE A 712 4.02 12.15 -12.02
N GLU A 713 4.93 11.88 -11.08
CA GLU A 713 6.17 12.67 -10.95
C GLU A 713 7.04 12.61 -12.20
N GLU A 714 7.21 11.41 -12.78
CA GLU A 714 7.97 11.19 -14.01
C GLU A 714 7.34 11.90 -15.21
N LYS A 715 6.00 11.87 -15.32
CA LYS A 715 5.24 12.47 -16.42
C LYS A 715 4.64 13.83 -16.08
N LEU A 716 5.06 14.48 -14.99
CA LEU A 716 4.34 15.62 -14.41
C LEU A 716 4.11 16.74 -15.44
N LEU A 717 5.10 17.03 -16.27
CA LEU A 717 5.02 18.09 -17.26
C LEU A 717 3.96 17.81 -18.33
N ASP A 718 3.69 16.55 -18.64
CA ASP A 718 2.69 16.13 -19.61
C ASP A 718 1.32 16.01 -18.95
N VAL A 719 1.27 15.48 -17.72
CA VAL A 719 0.03 15.42 -16.91
C VAL A 719 -0.49 16.83 -16.64
N ALA A 720 0.36 17.78 -16.25
CA ALA A 720 -0.03 19.18 -16.07
C ALA A 720 -0.16 19.95 -17.41
N ASN A 721 0.19 19.33 -18.54
CA ASN A 721 0.20 19.93 -19.88
C ASN A 721 0.98 21.26 -19.93
N ILE A 722 2.19 21.25 -19.38
CA ILE A 722 3.12 22.38 -19.35
C ILE A 722 3.83 22.46 -20.71
N PRO A 723 3.66 23.53 -21.50
CA PRO A 723 4.21 23.61 -22.85
C PRO A 723 5.73 23.76 -22.84
N ASN A 724 6.39 23.34 -23.92
CA ASN A 724 7.86 23.45 -24.04
C ASN A 724 8.37 24.89 -23.89
N SER A 725 7.62 25.90 -24.33
CA SER A 725 7.97 27.31 -24.15
C SER A 725 8.05 27.73 -22.67
N ARG A 726 7.28 27.09 -21.78
CA ARG A 726 7.32 27.32 -20.32
C ARG A 726 8.54 26.69 -19.66
N ARG A 727 9.17 25.73 -20.33
CA ARG A 727 10.31 24.92 -19.86
C ARG A 727 11.66 25.55 -20.24
N ILE A 728 11.69 26.73 -20.86
CA ILE A 728 12.92 27.39 -21.33
C ILE A 728 13.50 28.28 -20.23
N ARG A 729 14.79 28.09 -19.91
CA ARG A 729 15.61 29.04 -19.14
C ARG A 729 16.60 29.74 -20.07
N LEU A 730 16.72 31.06 -19.90
CA LEU A 730 17.74 31.86 -20.57
C LEU A 730 19.00 31.94 -19.72
N TYR A 731 20.16 31.80 -20.34
CA TYR A 731 21.44 32.03 -19.67
C TYR A 731 22.46 32.68 -20.61
N TRP A 732 23.44 33.37 -20.04
CA TRP A 732 24.52 34.02 -20.76
C TRP A 732 25.85 33.42 -20.32
N GLU A 733 26.81 33.37 -21.25
CA GLU A 733 28.18 32.94 -20.96
C GLU A 733 29.15 34.04 -21.36
N TRP A 734 29.97 34.49 -20.41
CA TRP A 734 31.02 35.47 -20.67
C TRP A 734 32.31 34.79 -21.13
N LYS A 735 32.96 35.38 -22.14
CA LYS A 735 34.21 34.86 -22.72
C LYS A 735 35.46 35.35 -22.00
N ASN A 736 35.41 36.51 -21.34
CA ASN A 736 36.53 37.13 -20.61
C ASN A 736 36.30 37.09 -19.09
N GLU A 737 37.36 37.19 -18.30
CA GLU A 737 37.40 37.00 -16.82
C GLU A 737 36.85 38.18 -16.00
N ASP A 738 36.11 39.10 -16.61
CA ASP A 738 35.92 40.45 -16.06
C ASP A 738 34.78 40.60 -15.02
N ILE A 739 34.15 39.51 -14.56
CA ILE A 739 33.11 39.57 -13.51
C ILE A 739 33.50 38.65 -12.36
N ASN A 740 34.04 39.25 -11.30
CA ASN A 740 34.36 38.58 -10.04
C ASN A 740 33.21 38.78 -9.03
N TYR A 741 31.99 38.41 -9.43
CA TYR A 741 30.79 38.50 -8.62
C TYR A 741 30.02 37.19 -8.72
N GLU A 742 29.59 36.67 -7.57
CA GLU A 742 28.69 35.52 -7.46
C GLU A 742 27.53 35.93 -6.54
N GLY A 743 26.30 35.81 -7.03
CA GLY A 743 25.13 36.24 -6.29
C GLY A 743 23.95 36.66 -7.16
N GLU A 744 22.94 37.24 -6.51
CA GLU A 744 21.74 37.69 -7.19
C GLU A 744 21.99 39.00 -7.93
N ALA A 745 21.31 39.16 -9.06
CA ALA A 745 21.26 40.39 -9.82
C ALA A 745 19.83 40.63 -10.29
N VAL A 746 19.42 41.89 -10.40
CA VAL A 746 18.03 42.25 -10.69
C VAL A 746 17.95 43.19 -11.89
N TYR A 747 17.02 42.91 -12.81
CA TYR A 747 16.62 43.85 -13.85
C TYR A 747 15.10 44.03 -13.82
N ASN A 748 14.65 45.24 -13.47
CA ASN A 748 13.26 45.52 -13.14
C ASN A 748 12.73 44.57 -12.03
N ASN A 749 11.86 43.62 -12.39
CA ASN A 749 11.30 42.61 -11.50
C ASN A 749 11.83 41.19 -11.84
N LEU A 750 12.85 41.09 -12.68
CA LEU A 750 13.46 39.81 -13.08
C LEU A 750 14.72 39.56 -12.26
N GLU A 751 14.76 38.40 -11.63
CA GLU A 751 15.88 37.93 -10.84
C GLU A 751 16.81 37.07 -11.71
N PHE A 752 18.10 37.29 -11.54
CA PHE A 752 19.19 36.59 -12.20
C PHE A 752 20.13 36.04 -11.14
N TRP A 753 20.71 34.88 -11.45
CA TRP A 753 21.80 34.31 -10.65
C TRP A 753 23.10 34.36 -11.45
N ILE A 754 24.11 35.01 -10.89
CA ILE A 754 25.45 35.06 -11.47
C ILE A 754 26.34 34.06 -10.71
N GLU A 755 26.94 33.14 -11.45
CA GLU A 755 27.95 32.24 -10.88
C GLU A 755 29.04 31.92 -11.89
N LYS A 756 30.30 32.08 -11.47
CA LYS A 756 31.48 31.90 -12.32
C LYS A 756 31.39 32.78 -13.57
N LYS A 757 31.34 32.17 -14.76
CA LYS A 757 31.27 32.83 -16.07
C LYS A 757 29.86 32.81 -16.68
N LYS A 758 28.83 32.54 -15.87
CA LYS A 758 27.45 32.39 -16.33
C LYS A 758 26.49 33.29 -15.57
N CYS A 759 25.49 33.79 -16.29
CA CYS A 759 24.33 34.47 -15.71
C CYS A 759 23.09 33.69 -16.12
N TYR A 760 22.25 33.32 -15.18
CA TYR A 760 21.00 32.60 -15.41
C TYR A 760 19.83 33.51 -15.10
N LEU A 761 18.83 33.57 -15.98
CA LEU A 761 17.53 34.15 -15.63
C LEU A 761 16.77 33.14 -14.76
N ILE A 762 16.57 33.45 -13.48
CA ILE A 762 15.89 32.59 -12.51
C ILE A 762 14.46 33.06 -12.22
N THR A 763 13.90 33.86 -13.12
CA THR A 763 12.50 34.28 -13.15
C THR A 763 11.87 33.88 -14.46
N TYR A 764 10.69 33.26 -14.43
CA TYR A 764 9.96 33.00 -15.66
C TYR A 764 9.36 34.30 -16.22
N ASP A 765 9.73 34.64 -17.46
CA ASP A 765 9.19 35.78 -18.19
C ASP A 765 8.85 35.40 -19.65
N PRO A 766 7.56 35.21 -19.99
CA PRO A 766 7.16 34.75 -21.31
C PRO A 766 7.51 35.75 -22.42
N GLU A 767 7.43 37.06 -22.14
CA GLU A 767 7.72 38.09 -23.14
C GLU A 767 9.19 38.11 -23.53
N LEU A 768 10.11 38.02 -22.57
CA LEU A 768 11.54 38.03 -22.81
C LEU A 768 11.97 36.76 -23.57
N ILE A 769 11.38 35.61 -23.24
CA ILE A 769 11.57 34.36 -23.97
C ILE A 769 11.05 34.52 -25.40
N GLU A 770 9.86 35.08 -25.61
CA GLU A 770 9.31 35.30 -26.96
C GLU A 770 10.18 36.25 -27.79
N LYS A 771 10.61 37.38 -27.21
CA LYS A 771 11.53 38.34 -27.85
C LYS A 771 12.85 37.67 -28.23
N LYS A 772 13.38 36.82 -27.36
CA LYS A 772 14.58 36.01 -27.65
C LYS A 772 14.35 35.07 -28.85
N LEU A 773 13.23 34.34 -28.85
CA LEU A 773 12.91 33.40 -29.93
C LEU A 773 12.68 34.09 -31.28
N LYS A 774 12.24 35.35 -31.27
CA LYS A 774 12.14 36.21 -32.46
C LYS A 774 13.47 36.82 -32.91
N GLY A 775 14.55 36.63 -32.15
CA GLY A 775 15.86 37.20 -32.45
C GLY A 775 15.98 38.70 -32.16
N GLU A 776 15.14 39.25 -31.28
CA GLU A 776 15.21 40.66 -30.92
C GLU A 776 16.50 40.98 -30.15
N ASN A 777 17.13 42.10 -30.52
CA ASN A 777 18.28 42.63 -29.82
C ASN A 777 17.84 43.67 -28.79
N LYS A 778 17.83 43.27 -27.51
CA LYS A 778 17.51 44.12 -26.37
C LYS A 778 18.65 44.07 -25.36
N GLU A 779 19.05 45.24 -24.86
CA GLU A 779 20.03 45.35 -23.78
C GLU A 779 19.33 45.27 -22.41
N LEU A 780 19.94 44.52 -21.48
CA LEU A 780 19.47 44.30 -20.12
C LEU A 780 20.57 44.79 -19.16
N THR A 781 20.31 45.86 -18.41
CA THR A 781 21.24 46.42 -17.41
C THR A 781 20.90 45.87 -16.04
N LEU A 782 21.57 44.80 -15.64
CA LEU A 782 21.38 44.17 -14.34
C LEU A 782 22.00 45.04 -13.24
N LYS A 783 21.30 45.16 -12.11
CA LYS A 783 21.80 45.75 -10.87
C LYS A 783 22.23 44.66 -9.91
N LEU A 784 23.47 44.71 -9.43
CA LEU A 784 24.02 43.77 -8.45
C LEU A 784 23.70 44.22 -7.02
N GLU A 785 23.87 43.35 -6.03
CA GLU A 785 23.68 43.69 -4.60
C GLU A 785 24.63 44.79 -4.12
N ASN A 786 25.85 44.85 -4.67
CA ASN A 786 26.86 45.85 -4.36
C ASN A 786 26.63 47.20 -5.09
N ASP A 787 25.44 47.42 -5.64
CA ASP A 787 25.04 48.57 -6.47
C ASP A 787 25.80 48.75 -7.81
N GLU A 788 26.68 47.81 -8.19
CA GLU A 788 27.30 47.80 -9.53
C GLU A 788 26.31 47.35 -10.61
N THR A 789 26.67 47.54 -11.89
CA THR A 789 25.80 47.13 -13.01
C THR A 789 26.52 46.29 -14.05
N VAL A 790 25.79 45.34 -14.62
CA VAL A 790 26.28 44.43 -15.67
C VAL A 790 25.31 44.47 -16.84
N ASN A 791 25.82 44.72 -18.05
CA ASN A 791 25.01 44.76 -19.26
C ASN A 791 25.04 43.42 -19.99
N LEU A 792 23.86 42.91 -20.36
CA LEU A 792 23.67 41.71 -21.16
C LEU A 792 22.88 42.05 -22.43
N LYS A 793 23.18 41.36 -23.53
CA LYS A 793 22.37 41.45 -24.75
C LYS A 793 21.51 40.20 -24.88
N LEU A 794 20.22 40.39 -25.13
CA LEU A 794 19.27 39.27 -25.28
C LEU A 794 19.65 38.36 -26.46
N GLN A 795 20.15 38.92 -27.55
CA GLN A 795 20.63 38.14 -28.70
C GLN A 795 21.74 37.14 -28.34
N ASP A 796 22.54 37.43 -27.31
CA ASP A 796 23.66 36.57 -26.88
C ASP A 796 23.22 35.49 -25.88
N ALA A 797 21.97 35.55 -25.41
CA ALA A 797 21.41 34.54 -24.51
C ALA A 797 21.36 33.16 -25.18
N LYS A 798 21.71 32.13 -24.44
CA LYS A 798 21.48 30.72 -24.76
C LYS A 798 20.20 30.23 -24.08
N THR A 799 19.68 29.11 -24.56
CA THR A 799 18.47 28.46 -24.03
C THR A 799 18.80 27.08 -23.50
N GLU A 800 18.23 26.72 -22.36
CA GLU A 800 18.22 25.34 -21.85
C GLU A 800 16.81 24.94 -21.40
N TYR A 801 16.55 23.64 -21.33
CA TYR A 801 15.29 23.12 -20.79
C TYR A 801 15.43 22.78 -19.32
N TYR A 802 14.41 23.08 -18.53
CA TYR A 802 14.30 22.69 -17.11
C TYR A 802 12.90 22.18 -16.79
N LYS A 803 12.73 21.58 -15.61
CA LYS A 803 11.41 21.14 -15.12
C LYS A 803 10.82 22.20 -14.18
N PRO A 804 9.77 22.94 -14.59
CA PRO A 804 9.15 24.00 -13.78
C PRO A 804 8.22 23.41 -12.70
N TYR A 805 8.77 22.58 -11.82
CA TYR A 805 8.13 22.14 -10.58
C TYR A 805 9.16 21.89 -9.49
N MET A 806 8.68 21.77 -8.25
CA MET A 806 9.49 21.44 -7.08
C MET A 806 8.77 20.41 -6.21
N SER A 807 9.45 19.34 -5.80
CA SER A 807 8.88 18.42 -4.82
C SER A 807 8.98 19.05 -3.42
N ILE A 808 7.97 18.85 -2.57
CA ILE A 808 8.03 19.16 -1.12
C ILE A 808 8.39 17.86 -0.40
N ILE A 809 7.65 16.79 -0.68
CA ILE A 809 7.97 15.42 -0.28
C ILE A 809 8.05 14.55 -1.54
N ASP A 810 8.86 13.49 -1.50
CA ASP A 810 8.90 12.51 -2.59
C ASP A 810 7.64 11.64 -2.58
N PRO A 811 7.26 11.01 -3.71
CA PRO A 811 6.17 10.05 -3.78
C PRO A 811 6.27 8.94 -2.70
N THR A 812 5.31 8.95 -1.78
CA THR A 812 5.10 7.87 -0.79
C THR A 812 3.91 7.01 -1.21
N PRO A 813 3.68 5.84 -0.59
CA PRO A 813 2.48 5.07 -0.89
C PRO A 813 1.14 5.78 -0.60
N ILE A 814 1.15 6.76 0.31
CA ILE A 814 -0.07 7.45 0.75
C ILE A 814 -0.24 8.77 0.01
N SER A 815 0.84 9.53 -0.20
CA SER A 815 0.73 10.88 -0.75
C SER A 815 1.98 11.40 -1.46
N TRP A 816 1.77 12.45 -2.26
CA TRP A 816 2.81 13.26 -2.87
C TRP A 816 2.47 14.75 -2.73
N GLN A 817 3.48 15.59 -2.47
CA GLN A 817 3.33 17.05 -2.35
C GLN A 817 4.39 17.77 -3.17
N PHE A 818 3.97 18.75 -3.95
CA PHE A 818 4.84 19.47 -4.89
C PHE A 818 4.27 20.86 -5.23
N ILE A 819 5.05 21.67 -5.93
CA ILE A 819 4.73 23.04 -6.35
C ILE A 819 4.82 23.14 -7.87
N ILE A 820 3.81 23.74 -8.50
CA ILE A 820 3.77 24.04 -9.95
C ILE A 820 3.26 25.47 -10.20
N PRO A 821 3.42 26.02 -11.41
CA PRO A 821 2.73 27.25 -11.79
C PRO A 821 1.21 27.06 -11.75
N ALA A 822 0.51 28.03 -11.17
CA ALA A 822 -0.91 27.87 -10.82
C ALA A 822 -1.81 27.67 -12.06
N GLU A 823 -1.48 28.30 -13.19
CA GLU A 823 -2.22 28.18 -14.46
C GLU A 823 -2.39 26.74 -14.98
N TYR A 824 -1.53 25.80 -14.58
CA TYR A 824 -1.57 24.39 -15.04
C TYR A 824 -2.37 23.46 -14.12
N VAL A 825 -2.84 23.94 -12.96
CA VAL A 825 -3.56 23.12 -11.97
C VAL A 825 -4.78 22.41 -12.55
N GLN A 826 -5.52 23.07 -13.44
CA GLN A 826 -6.72 22.50 -14.05
C GLN A 826 -6.42 21.22 -14.85
N ASN A 827 -5.34 21.23 -15.64
CA ASN A 827 -4.94 20.12 -16.50
C ASN A 827 -4.38 19.00 -15.63
N LEU A 828 -3.61 19.36 -14.59
CA LEU A 828 -3.13 18.42 -13.59
C LEU A 828 -4.29 17.64 -12.95
N ILE A 829 -5.33 18.32 -12.46
CA ILE A 829 -6.49 17.65 -11.83
C ILE A 829 -7.14 16.68 -12.82
N LYS A 830 -7.43 17.16 -14.04
CA LYS A 830 -8.09 16.38 -15.09
C LYS A 830 -7.30 15.13 -15.49
N ASN A 831 -6.04 15.30 -15.88
CA ASN A 831 -5.21 14.22 -16.39
C ASN A 831 -4.79 13.24 -15.28
N THR A 832 -4.73 13.70 -14.03
CA THR A 832 -4.57 12.81 -12.86
C THR A 832 -5.77 11.88 -12.71
N GLN A 833 -7.00 12.33 -13.02
CA GLN A 833 -8.17 11.44 -13.01
C GLN A 833 -8.11 10.38 -14.11
N THR A 834 -7.67 10.74 -15.31
CA THR A 834 -7.46 9.77 -16.40
C THR A 834 -6.48 8.68 -15.96
N LEU A 835 -5.34 9.06 -15.38
CA LEU A 835 -4.37 8.08 -14.87
C LEU A 835 -4.94 7.26 -13.69
N TYR A 836 -5.73 7.88 -12.81
CA TYR A 836 -6.39 7.16 -11.72
C TYR A 836 -7.35 6.10 -12.28
N ASP A 837 -8.08 6.41 -13.35
CA ASP A 837 -9.01 5.49 -13.99
C ASP A 837 -8.26 4.34 -14.68
N GLU A 838 -7.10 4.59 -15.29
CA GLU A 838 -6.22 3.53 -15.81
C GLU A 838 -5.81 2.54 -14.71
N TYR A 839 -5.42 3.04 -13.53
CA TYR A 839 -4.91 2.21 -12.44
C TYR A 839 -6.00 1.53 -11.59
N PHE A 840 -7.07 2.26 -11.23
CA PHE A 840 -7.93 1.92 -10.07
C PHE A 840 -9.43 1.82 -10.41
N LYS A 841 -9.82 1.88 -11.69
CA LYS A 841 -11.22 1.77 -12.17
C LYS A 841 -12.05 0.68 -11.47
N TYR A 842 -11.53 -0.52 -11.29
CA TYR A 842 -12.29 -1.65 -10.72
C TYR A 842 -12.60 -1.52 -9.23
N VAL A 843 -11.90 -0.64 -8.52
CA VAL A 843 -12.10 -0.39 -7.08
C VAL A 843 -12.58 1.04 -6.80
N TYR A 844 -13.04 1.75 -7.84
CA TYR A 844 -13.60 3.09 -7.68
C TYR A 844 -14.68 3.13 -6.60
N GLY A 845 -14.69 4.19 -5.78
CA GLY A 845 -15.58 4.27 -4.64
C GLY A 845 -15.07 3.57 -3.37
N LYS A 846 -13.92 2.87 -3.43
CA LYS A 846 -13.29 2.20 -2.28
C LYS A 846 -11.84 2.65 -2.03
N LEU A 847 -11.17 3.24 -3.03
CA LEU A 847 -9.81 3.80 -2.93
C LEU A 847 -9.79 5.27 -3.40
N PRO A 848 -10.34 6.22 -2.62
CA PRO A 848 -10.47 7.60 -3.07
C PRO A 848 -9.11 8.31 -3.16
N LEU A 849 -8.95 9.13 -4.21
CA LEU A 849 -7.87 10.09 -4.36
C LEU A 849 -8.36 11.50 -3.98
N HIS A 850 -7.71 12.12 -3.00
CA HIS A 850 -7.94 13.48 -2.57
C HIS A 850 -6.86 14.42 -3.13
N ILE A 851 -7.27 15.45 -3.87
CA ILE A 851 -6.39 16.48 -4.43
C ILE A 851 -6.67 17.81 -3.72
N GLY A 852 -5.68 18.33 -2.99
CA GLY A 852 -5.76 19.63 -2.34
C GLY A 852 -4.82 20.63 -3.01
N VAL A 853 -5.30 21.84 -3.29
CA VAL A 853 -4.53 22.90 -3.96
C VAL A 853 -4.49 24.18 -3.13
N ILE A 854 -3.30 24.65 -2.81
CA ILE A 854 -3.09 25.96 -2.19
C ILE A 854 -2.47 26.90 -3.21
N ILE A 855 -3.14 28.00 -3.51
CA ILE A 855 -2.64 29.03 -4.42
C ILE A 855 -2.18 30.22 -3.58
N GLN A 856 -0.99 30.73 -3.88
CA GLN A 856 -0.44 31.92 -3.22
C GLN A 856 0.41 32.74 -4.19
N ASP A 857 0.72 33.97 -3.80
CA ASP A 857 1.73 34.79 -4.46
C ASP A 857 3.11 34.13 -4.32
N TYR A 858 3.92 34.16 -5.38
CA TYR A 858 5.24 33.51 -5.37
C TYR A 858 6.23 34.14 -4.37
N LYS A 859 6.02 35.41 -3.98
CA LYS A 859 6.81 36.12 -2.96
C LYS A 859 6.31 35.87 -1.55
N GLN A 860 5.13 35.26 -1.39
CA GLN A 860 4.62 34.93 -0.06
C GLN A 860 5.48 33.82 0.57
N PRO A 861 5.81 33.91 1.88
CA PRO A 861 6.64 32.89 2.53
C PRO A 861 6.04 31.49 2.40
N LEU A 862 6.84 30.55 1.88
CA LEU A 862 6.38 29.19 1.56
C LEU A 862 5.84 28.42 2.77
N TYR A 863 6.39 28.64 3.97
CA TYR A 863 5.92 27.96 5.18
C TYR A 863 4.41 28.21 5.44
N VAL A 864 3.86 29.35 5.00
CA VAL A 864 2.44 29.66 5.12
C VAL A 864 1.63 28.74 4.20
N GLY A 865 2.06 28.62 2.95
CA GLY A 865 1.47 27.71 1.96
C GLY A 865 1.59 26.25 2.37
N ILE A 866 2.74 25.81 2.88
CA ILE A 866 2.97 24.41 3.31
C ILE A 866 2.11 24.07 4.53
N ASN A 867 1.96 24.99 5.49
CA ASN A 867 1.06 24.78 6.62
C ASN A 867 -0.40 24.66 6.17
N ALA A 868 -0.83 25.49 5.20
CA ALA A 868 -2.13 25.35 4.58
C ALA A 868 -2.27 24.01 3.82
N LEU A 869 -1.19 23.56 3.16
CA LEU A 869 -1.13 22.31 2.43
C LEU A 869 -1.31 21.09 3.36
N ARG A 870 -0.67 21.10 4.53
CA ARG A 870 -0.84 20.04 5.54
C ARG A 870 -2.28 19.96 6.06
N LYS A 871 -2.96 21.10 6.18
CA LYS A 871 -4.37 21.13 6.58
C LYS A 871 -5.28 20.62 5.45
N ILE A 872 -5.09 21.08 4.21
CA ILE A 872 -5.96 20.73 3.07
C ILE A 872 -5.78 19.28 2.61
N ARG A 873 -4.69 18.63 3.03
CA ARG A 873 -4.46 17.18 2.88
C ARG A 873 -5.60 16.32 3.43
N ARG A 874 -6.43 16.87 4.33
CA ARG A 874 -7.65 16.21 4.86
C ARG A 874 -7.33 14.87 5.51
N ASP A 875 -6.51 14.90 6.56
CA ASP A 875 -6.21 13.70 7.34
C ASP A 875 -7.36 13.34 8.30
N VAL A 876 -8.19 12.39 7.85
CA VAL A 876 -9.39 11.93 8.57
C VAL A 876 -9.05 10.84 9.58
N LYS A 877 -9.47 11.02 10.84
CA LYS A 877 -9.30 10.00 11.89
C LYS A 877 -10.33 8.87 11.78
N GLY A 878 -11.61 9.22 11.59
CA GLY A 878 -12.73 8.28 11.43
C GLY A 878 -13.11 8.12 9.96
N ARG A 879 -12.50 7.16 9.27
CA ARG A 879 -12.68 6.96 7.81
C ARG A 879 -14.08 6.44 7.46
N GLU A 880 -14.78 5.83 8.41
CA GLU A 880 -16.20 5.48 8.30
C GLU A 880 -17.08 6.69 7.96
N LYS A 881 -16.65 7.90 8.32
CA LYS A 881 -17.34 9.17 8.07
C LYS A 881 -17.22 9.63 6.62
N LEU A 882 -16.31 9.06 5.83
CA LEU A 882 -16.14 9.42 4.41
C LEU A 882 -17.11 8.69 3.48
N TRP A 883 -17.77 7.64 3.96
CA TRP A 883 -18.70 6.85 3.14
C TRP A 883 -20.00 7.61 2.90
N GLU A 884 -20.32 7.82 1.62
CA GLU A 884 -21.57 8.37 1.16
C GLU A 884 -22.46 7.27 0.56
N LYS A 885 -23.77 7.53 0.48
CA LYS A 885 -24.70 6.67 -0.25
C LYS A 885 -25.01 7.25 -1.63
N ILE A 886 -25.02 6.41 -2.65
CA ILE A 886 -25.38 6.79 -4.03
C ILE A 886 -26.33 5.74 -4.63
N GLU A 887 -27.29 6.19 -5.42
CA GLU A 887 -28.13 5.30 -6.22
C GLU A 887 -27.30 4.59 -7.28
N VAL A 888 -27.53 3.29 -7.46
CA VAL A 888 -26.76 2.46 -8.38
C VAL A 888 -26.83 2.97 -9.81
N LYS A 889 -27.96 3.52 -10.26
CA LYS A 889 -28.10 4.09 -11.60
C LYS A 889 -27.05 5.19 -11.87
N ASP A 890 -26.82 6.07 -10.89
CA ASP A 890 -25.90 7.19 -11.01
C ASP A 890 -24.46 6.71 -10.85
N PHE A 891 -24.23 5.76 -9.94
CA PHE A 891 -22.92 5.15 -9.76
C PHE A 891 -22.47 4.38 -11.00
N LYS A 892 -23.36 3.59 -11.63
CA LYS A 892 -23.07 2.85 -12.87
C LYS A 892 -22.71 3.77 -14.02
N LYS A 893 -23.34 4.95 -14.13
CA LYS A 893 -22.96 5.97 -15.13
C LYS A 893 -21.49 6.35 -14.96
N ILE A 894 -21.08 6.71 -13.73
CA ILE A 894 -19.70 7.09 -13.42
C ILE A 894 -18.75 5.91 -13.62
N PHE A 895 -19.10 4.73 -13.10
CA PHE A 895 -18.26 3.53 -13.20
C PHE A 895 -18.01 3.14 -14.66
N ASN A 896 -19.04 3.14 -15.50
CA ASN A 896 -18.92 2.84 -16.92
C ASN A 896 -18.06 3.87 -17.68
N ASP A 897 -18.10 5.14 -17.27
CA ASP A 897 -17.21 6.16 -17.83
C ASP A 897 -15.73 5.84 -17.54
N LYS A 898 -15.41 5.35 -16.33
CA LYS A 898 -14.04 4.95 -15.94
C LYS A 898 -13.55 3.73 -16.69
N LEU A 899 -14.43 2.81 -17.07
CA LEU A 899 -14.08 1.62 -17.85
C LEU A 899 -13.65 1.97 -19.30
N LYS A 900 -13.85 3.20 -19.77
CA LYS A 900 -13.34 3.62 -21.08
C LYS A 900 -11.81 3.51 -21.17
N GLU A 901 -11.13 3.71 -20.04
CA GLU A 901 -9.67 3.60 -19.89
C GLU A 901 -9.16 2.15 -19.70
N GLU A 902 -10.01 1.15 -19.93
CA GLU A 902 -9.59 -0.25 -19.96
C GLU A 902 -8.61 -0.53 -21.12
N LYS A 903 -7.50 -1.20 -20.80
CA LYS A 903 -6.53 -1.72 -21.77
C LYS A 903 -7.09 -2.93 -22.51
N THR A 904 -6.53 -3.23 -23.67
CA THR A 904 -7.00 -4.31 -24.54
C THR A 904 -6.97 -5.67 -23.85
N GLU A 905 -5.93 -5.95 -23.06
CA GLU A 905 -5.76 -7.19 -22.29
C GLU A 905 -6.85 -7.37 -21.24
N GLU A 906 -7.37 -6.27 -20.69
CA GLU A 906 -8.49 -6.28 -19.74
C GLU A 906 -9.82 -6.51 -20.47
N LYS A 907 -10.00 -5.92 -21.66
CA LYS A 907 -11.20 -6.04 -22.51
C LYS A 907 -11.35 -7.42 -23.14
N GLU A 908 -10.28 -7.97 -23.71
CA GLU A 908 -10.28 -9.31 -24.33
C GLU A 908 -10.68 -10.42 -23.34
N ASN A 909 -10.51 -10.18 -22.03
CA ASN A 909 -10.94 -11.08 -20.96
C ASN A 909 -12.46 -11.06 -20.71
N GLN A 910 -13.20 -10.05 -21.18
CA GLN A 910 -14.65 -9.88 -20.96
C GLN A 910 -15.52 -10.52 -22.05
N ASP A 911 -15.05 -10.54 -23.30
CA ASP A 911 -15.89 -10.88 -24.48
C ASP A 911 -16.09 -12.39 -24.72
N LYS A 912 -15.43 -13.28 -23.96
CA LYS A 912 -15.37 -14.73 -24.24
C LYS A 912 -16.17 -15.64 -23.30
N ASN A 913 -17.19 -15.17 -22.59
CA ASN A 913 -17.82 -15.92 -21.47
C ASN A 913 -16.75 -16.42 -20.46
N ASN A 914 -15.67 -15.65 -20.31
CA ASN A 914 -14.42 -16.11 -19.71
C ASN A 914 -14.39 -15.90 -18.20
N SER A 915 -13.68 -16.76 -17.49
CA SER A 915 -13.53 -16.76 -16.02
C SER A 915 -12.66 -15.62 -15.44
N ASN A 916 -12.23 -14.66 -16.26
CA ASN A 916 -11.21 -13.64 -15.93
C ASN A 916 -11.71 -12.18 -15.97
N ASN A 917 -13.01 -11.91 -15.84
CA ASN A 917 -13.53 -10.55 -15.86
C ASN A 917 -13.16 -9.79 -14.57
N PRO A 918 -12.33 -8.71 -14.61
CA PRO A 918 -11.93 -8.02 -13.39
C PRO A 918 -13.08 -7.42 -12.59
N LYS A 919 -14.17 -6.97 -13.25
CA LYS A 919 -15.34 -6.42 -12.56
C LYS A 919 -15.93 -7.40 -11.55
N GLU A 920 -16.00 -8.68 -11.90
CA GLU A 920 -16.60 -9.69 -11.04
C GLU A 920 -15.76 -10.03 -9.80
N TYR A 921 -14.43 -9.84 -9.86
CA TYR A 921 -13.53 -10.16 -8.75
C TYR A 921 -13.16 -8.95 -7.90
N TYR A 922 -13.12 -7.75 -8.47
CA TYR A 922 -12.63 -6.54 -7.78
C TYR A 922 -13.75 -5.56 -7.41
N SER A 923 -14.91 -5.62 -8.09
CA SER A 923 -15.99 -4.63 -7.98
C SER A 923 -17.22 -5.15 -7.22
N LEU A 924 -17.00 -5.76 -6.04
CA LEU A 924 -18.09 -5.98 -5.08
C LEU A 924 -18.36 -4.70 -4.27
N TYR A 925 -19.64 -4.36 -4.14
CA TYR A 925 -20.13 -3.21 -3.37
C TYR A 925 -21.18 -3.62 -2.33
N PHE A 926 -21.31 -2.81 -1.29
CA PHE A 926 -22.22 -3.00 -0.16
C PHE A 926 -23.02 -1.72 0.12
N GLY A 927 -24.19 -1.84 0.74
CA GLY A 927 -25.08 -0.71 1.03
C GLY A 927 -26.48 -1.14 1.43
N ASP A 928 -27.49 -0.37 1.02
CA ASP A 928 -28.91 -0.72 1.17
C ASP A 928 -29.32 -1.54 -0.06
N LEU A 929 -29.11 -2.86 0.03
CA LEU A 929 -29.37 -3.81 -1.05
C LEU A 929 -30.60 -4.66 -0.73
N SER A 930 -31.38 -5.00 -1.76
CA SER A 930 -32.62 -5.78 -1.66
C SER A 930 -32.37 -7.29 -1.50
N ASN A 931 -31.32 -7.79 -2.16
CA ASN A 931 -30.85 -9.18 -2.17
C ASN A 931 -29.31 -9.19 -2.12
N GLU A 932 -28.72 -10.36 -1.97
CA GLU A 932 -27.28 -10.54 -1.81
C GLU A 932 -26.69 -11.61 -2.76
N ASP A 933 -25.48 -11.37 -3.27
CA ASP A 933 -24.64 -12.43 -3.83
C ASP A 933 -23.78 -13.08 -2.75
N TYR A 934 -23.34 -12.26 -1.78
CA TYR A 934 -22.48 -12.67 -0.68
C TYR A 934 -22.88 -11.94 0.60
N LYS A 935 -22.64 -12.59 1.75
CA LYS A 935 -22.73 -11.96 3.06
C LYS A 935 -21.37 -12.01 3.75
N PHE A 936 -20.74 -10.86 3.93
CA PHE A 936 -19.40 -10.78 4.54
C PHE A 936 -19.34 -9.71 5.63
N TYR A 937 -18.43 -9.92 6.57
CA TYR A 937 -17.97 -8.89 7.49
C TYR A 937 -16.87 -8.08 6.80
N ILE A 938 -17.11 -6.79 6.53
CA ILE A 938 -16.10 -5.94 5.87
C ILE A 938 -14.98 -5.58 6.84
N SER A 939 -15.33 -5.05 8.01
CA SER A 939 -14.38 -4.71 9.07
C SER A 939 -14.76 -5.41 10.39
N PRO A 940 -13.79 -5.99 11.11
CA PRO A 940 -14.00 -6.48 12.48
C PRO A 940 -14.44 -5.38 13.46
N LYS A 941 -14.22 -4.11 13.15
CA LYS A 941 -14.60 -2.97 14.00
C LYS A 941 -16.09 -2.67 13.95
N ASP A 942 -16.75 -2.97 12.83
CA ASP A 942 -18.18 -2.65 12.63
C ASP A 942 -19.11 -3.61 13.39
N ASP A 943 -18.61 -4.79 13.76
CA ASP A 943 -19.38 -5.88 14.38
C ASP A 943 -20.69 -6.19 13.64
N LYS A 944 -20.62 -6.08 12.31
CA LYS A 944 -21.79 -6.16 11.43
C LYS A 944 -21.46 -6.84 10.10
N GLU A 945 -22.37 -7.70 9.69
CA GLU A 945 -22.39 -8.29 8.35
C GLU A 945 -23.00 -7.33 7.32
N TYR A 946 -22.43 -7.35 6.11
CA TYR A 946 -22.90 -6.59 4.96
C TYR A 946 -23.36 -7.55 3.86
N LEU A 947 -24.41 -7.14 3.15
CA LEU A 947 -24.76 -7.72 1.86
C LEU A 947 -23.84 -7.14 0.79
N LEU A 948 -23.28 -8.00 -0.07
CA LEU A 948 -22.45 -7.59 -1.19
C LEU A 948 -23.04 -8.10 -2.51
N LYS A 949 -22.87 -7.29 -3.56
CA LYS A 949 -23.20 -7.64 -4.94
C LYS A 949 -22.10 -7.21 -5.89
N SER A 950 -21.92 -7.98 -6.96
CA SER A 950 -21.13 -7.52 -8.10
C SER A 950 -21.82 -6.33 -8.77
N ILE A 951 -21.01 -5.38 -9.28
CA ILE A 951 -21.48 -4.18 -9.98
C ILE A 951 -22.55 -4.49 -11.04
N ASP A 952 -22.37 -5.56 -11.81
CA ASP A 952 -23.29 -5.93 -12.90
C ASP A 952 -24.67 -6.36 -12.39
N LYS A 953 -24.75 -6.94 -11.18
CA LYS A 953 -25.98 -7.48 -10.56
C LYS A 953 -26.75 -6.49 -9.70
N LEU A 954 -26.18 -5.31 -9.43
CA LEU A 954 -26.84 -4.23 -8.70
C LEU A 954 -28.05 -3.67 -9.47
N GLN A 955 -29.17 -3.48 -8.77
CA GLN A 955 -30.41 -2.91 -9.31
C GLN A 955 -30.40 -1.38 -9.24
N ALA A 956 -31.05 -0.71 -10.18
CA ALA A 956 -30.93 0.75 -10.39
C ALA A 956 -31.36 1.61 -9.18
N ASP A 957 -32.35 1.15 -8.42
CA ASP A 957 -32.95 1.80 -7.25
C ASP A 957 -32.24 1.48 -5.93
N GLU A 958 -31.34 0.50 -5.91
CA GLU A 958 -30.50 0.19 -4.74
C GLU A 958 -29.52 1.33 -4.46
N LYS A 959 -29.07 1.42 -3.20
CA LYS A 959 -28.07 2.41 -2.78
C LYS A 959 -26.81 1.72 -2.28
N ILE A 960 -25.67 2.08 -2.83
CA ILE A 960 -24.37 1.56 -2.36
C ILE A 960 -23.63 2.61 -1.54
N LYS A 961 -22.76 2.13 -0.64
CA LYS A 961 -21.75 2.95 0.02
C LYS A 961 -20.54 3.11 -0.88
N TYR A 962 -20.06 4.34 -1.05
CA TYR A 962 -18.84 4.65 -1.78
C TYR A 962 -18.16 5.90 -1.20
N ILE A 963 -16.86 6.07 -1.46
CA ILE A 963 -16.11 7.29 -1.18
C ILE A 963 -15.63 7.87 -2.53
N PRO A 964 -16.05 9.09 -2.90
CA PRO A 964 -15.64 9.69 -4.18
C PRO A 964 -14.20 10.18 -4.16
N ASN A 965 -13.62 10.33 -5.35
CA ASN A 965 -12.44 11.17 -5.53
C ASN A 965 -12.84 12.63 -5.29
N THR A 966 -11.98 13.41 -4.62
CA THR A 966 -12.34 14.79 -4.27
C THR A 966 -11.25 15.79 -4.57
N PHE A 967 -11.64 17.01 -4.96
CA PHE A 967 -10.73 18.15 -5.01
C PHE A 967 -11.14 19.26 -4.05
N ASP A 968 -10.14 19.93 -3.47
CA ASP A 968 -10.30 21.11 -2.63
C ASP A 968 -9.27 22.17 -3.04
N PHE A 969 -9.58 23.44 -2.80
CA PHE A 969 -8.65 24.53 -3.05
C PHE A 969 -8.79 25.66 -2.02
N GLU A 970 -7.71 26.42 -1.84
CA GLU A 970 -7.71 27.67 -1.07
C GLU A 970 -6.74 28.68 -1.71
N PHE A 971 -7.17 29.94 -1.81
CA PHE A 971 -6.30 31.06 -2.25
C PHE A 971 -5.89 31.89 -1.04
N LEU A 972 -4.59 31.97 -0.78
CA LEU A 972 -4.04 32.70 0.37
C LEU A 972 -3.83 34.17 0.02
N ASP A 973 -4.91 34.92 -0.18
CA ASP A 973 -4.87 36.39 -0.31
C ASP A 973 -4.26 37.08 0.93
N THR A 974 -4.40 36.44 2.08
CA THR A 974 -3.81 36.80 3.36
C THR A 974 -3.33 35.55 4.06
N SER A 975 -2.35 35.70 4.97
CA SER A 975 -1.83 34.55 5.71
C SER A 975 -2.90 33.87 6.57
N ILE A 976 -3.92 34.61 7.04
CA ILE A 976 -4.97 34.11 7.95
C ILE A 976 -5.86 33.08 7.26
N ARG A 977 -6.02 33.11 5.92
CA ARG A 977 -6.86 32.15 5.16
C ARG A 977 -6.53 30.68 5.41
N ARG A 978 -5.29 30.36 5.78
CA ARG A 978 -4.90 28.99 6.16
C ARG A 978 -5.71 28.44 7.34
N ASN A 979 -6.36 29.30 8.13
CA ASN A 979 -7.21 28.90 9.26
C ASN A 979 -8.65 28.56 8.83
N ASP A 980 -9.07 28.95 7.63
CA ASP A 980 -10.36 28.54 7.02
C ASP A 980 -10.32 27.07 6.57
N ILE A 981 -9.13 26.46 6.56
CA ILE A 981 -8.90 25.06 6.23
C ILE A 981 -9.07 24.21 7.48
N TYR A 982 -10.33 23.88 7.74
CA TYR A 982 -10.73 23.01 8.82
C TYR A 982 -11.92 22.15 8.36
N TYR A 983 -11.81 20.83 8.58
CA TYR A 983 -12.85 19.87 8.23
C TYR A 983 -13.62 19.44 9.47
N GLU A 984 -14.94 19.45 9.38
CA GLU A 984 -15.83 19.04 10.45
C GLU A 984 -16.10 17.53 10.38
N GLU A 985 -15.67 16.79 11.40
CA GLU A 985 -15.78 15.34 11.40
C GLU A 985 -17.22 14.83 11.48
N SER A 986 -18.20 15.63 11.90
CA SER A 986 -19.60 15.20 11.98
C SER A 986 -20.30 15.13 10.62
N GLU A 987 -19.78 15.78 9.57
CA GLU A 987 -20.46 15.97 8.29
C GLU A 987 -19.57 15.59 7.10
N ASN A 988 -19.42 14.28 6.82
CA ASN A 988 -18.61 13.75 5.72
C ASN A 988 -17.19 14.34 5.61
N CYS A 989 -16.65 14.89 6.70
CA CYS A 989 -15.40 15.65 6.71
C CYS A 989 -15.36 16.77 5.66
N LYS A 990 -16.46 17.54 5.54
CA LYS A 990 -16.59 18.78 4.75
C LYS A 990 -15.97 19.98 5.48
N ARG A 991 -15.72 21.09 4.77
CA ARG A 991 -15.21 22.33 5.38
C ARG A 991 -16.25 22.89 6.36
N LYS A 992 -15.78 23.34 7.53
CA LYS A 992 -16.64 23.94 8.56
C LYS A 992 -17.12 25.35 8.23
N ALA A 993 -16.34 26.12 7.46
CA ALA A 993 -16.72 27.48 7.11
C ALA A 993 -17.96 27.47 6.21
N ASP A 994 -19.03 28.15 6.62
CA ASP A 994 -20.36 28.03 5.98
C ASP A 994 -20.35 28.29 4.46
N LEU A 995 -19.65 29.33 4.01
CA LEU A 995 -19.52 29.64 2.58
C LEU A 995 -18.74 28.59 1.78
N LYS A 996 -17.94 27.75 2.46
CA LYS A 996 -17.08 26.73 1.87
C LYS A 996 -17.57 25.30 2.15
N VAL A 997 -18.74 25.12 2.75
CA VAL A 997 -19.27 23.82 3.22
C VAL A 997 -19.38 22.76 2.12
N ASN A 998 -19.50 23.19 0.86
CA ASN A 998 -19.52 22.28 -0.29
C ASN A 998 -18.17 21.56 -0.51
N ARG A 999 -17.07 22.17 -0.06
CA ARG A 999 -15.71 21.65 -0.23
C ARG A 999 -15.40 20.56 0.81
N PRO A 1000 -14.67 19.49 0.44
CA PRO A 1000 -14.13 19.24 -0.89
C PRO A 1000 -15.22 18.72 -1.86
N TYR A 1001 -15.07 19.03 -3.15
CA TYR A 1001 -16.01 18.63 -4.20
C TYR A 1001 -15.69 17.23 -4.72
N ASN A 1002 -16.73 16.42 -4.99
CA ASN A 1002 -16.60 15.18 -5.77
C ASN A 1002 -16.17 15.54 -7.21
N ILE A 1003 -15.03 15.00 -7.66
CA ILE A 1003 -14.43 15.39 -8.94
C ILE A 1003 -15.31 14.96 -10.12
N GLU A 1004 -15.76 13.70 -10.12
CA GLU A 1004 -16.57 13.12 -11.19
C GLU A 1004 -17.91 13.85 -11.39
N LYS A 1005 -18.50 14.37 -10.31
CA LYS A 1005 -19.77 15.09 -10.36
C LYS A 1005 -19.63 16.57 -10.70
N HIS A 1006 -18.58 17.24 -10.21
CA HIS A 1006 -18.56 18.71 -10.18
C HIS A 1006 -17.48 19.36 -11.03
N PHE A 1007 -16.37 18.68 -11.34
CA PHE A 1007 -15.22 19.36 -11.99
C PHE A 1007 -15.53 19.80 -13.42
N ASN A 1008 -16.36 19.05 -14.16
CA ASN A 1008 -16.85 19.47 -15.48
C ASN A 1008 -17.65 20.79 -15.41
N THR A 1009 -18.39 21.02 -14.32
CA THR A 1009 -19.10 22.31 -14.12
C THR A 1009 -18.11 23.45 -13.92
N PHE A 1010 -17.01 23.22 -13.21
CA PHE A 1010 -15.92 24.20 -13.08
C PHE A 1010 -15.30 24.50 -14.45
N GLU A 1011 -15.01 23.49 -15.28
CA GLU A 1011 -14.50 23.70 -16.64
C GLU A 1011 -15.48 24.54 -17.49
N LYS A 1012 -16.77 24.19 -17.48
CA LYS A 1012 -17.82 24.94 -18.21
C LYS A 1012 -17.97 26.38 -17.73
N PHE A 1013 -17.80 26.65 -16.44
CA PHE A 1013 -17.78 28.03 -15.92
C PHE A 1013 -16.67 28.84 -16.59
N LYS A 1014 -15.44 28.29 -16.63
CA LYS A 1014 -14.32 28.95 -17.30
C LYS A 1014 -14.63 29.21 -18.77
N GLU A 1015 -15.09 28.19 -19.50
CA GLU A 1015 -15.40 28.32 -20.92
C GLU A 1015 -16.48 29.37 -21.20
N ALA A 1016 -17.49 29.46 -20.33
CA ALA A 1016 -18.58 30.42 -20.45
C ALA A 1016 -18.13 31.88 -20.27
N PHE A 1017 -17.12 32.13 -19.43
CA PHE A 1017 -16.79 33.49 -18.99
C PHE A 1017 -15.38 33.99 -19.37
N LYS A 1018 -14.50 33.13 -19.92
CA LYS A 1018 -13.14 33.49 -20.35
C LYS A 1018 -13.09 34.56 -21.46
N GLU A 1019 -14.06 34.57 -22.36
CA GLU A 1019 -14.11 35.46 -23.54
C GLU A 1019 -15.25 36.48 -23.40
N GLY A 1020 -14.96 37.68 -22.88
CA GLY A 1020 -15.83 38.85 -23.09
C GLY A 1020 -17.05 39.02 -22.16
N SER A 1021 -17.16 38.30 -21.04
CA SER A 1021 -18.14 38.68 -20.01
C SER A 1021 -17.62 39.91 -19.26
N SER A 1022 -18.36 41.02 -19.24
CA SER A 1022 -17.91 42.20 -18.50
C SER A 1022 -17.79 41.81 -17.02
N SER A 1023 -16.57 41.77 -16.46
CA SER A 1023 -16.28 41.41 -15.06
C SER A 1023 -17.26 42.06 -14.06
N SER A 1024 -17.77 43.27 -14.36
CA SER A 1024 -18.84 43.94 -13.62
C SER A 1024 -20.13 43.13 -13.45
N LYS A 1025 -20.58 42.39 -14.47
CA LYS A 1025 -21.77 41.51 -14.41
C LYS A 1025 -21.54 40.35 -13.42
N LEU A 1026 -20.37 39.71 -13.48
CA LEU A 1026 -20.02 38.64 -12.55
C LEU A 1026 -19.89 39.17 -11.11
N HIS A 1027 -19.28 40.33 -10.91
CA HIS A 1027 -19.22 40.94 -9.57
C HIS A 1027 -20.62 41.29 -9.02
N ASN A 1028 -21.52 41.79 -9.87
CA ASN A 1028 -22.88 42.12 -9.45
C ASN A 1028 -23.65 40.89 -8.97
N ILE A 1029 -23.63 39.79 -9.75
CA ILE A 1029 -24.32 38.56 -9.34
C ILE A 1029 -23.65 37.93 -8.12
N ILE A 1030 -22.31 37.98 -8.02
CA ILE A 1030 -21.57 37.46 -6.88
C ILE A 1030 -21.91 38.20 -5.58
N ASN A 1031 -22.07 39.52 -5.61
CA ASN A 1031 -22.47 40.28 -4.43
C ASN A 1031 -23.85 39.86 -3.92
N ILE A 1032 -24.81 39.70 -4.84
CA ILE A 1032 -26.15 39.20 -4.50
C ILE A 1032 -26.06 37.77 -3.94
N PHE A 1033 -25.23 36.93 -4.55
CA PHE A 1033 -25.03 35.54 -4.13
C PHE A 1033 -24.38 35.43 -2.75
N TYR A 1034 -23.37 36.25 -2.43
CA TYR A 1034 -22.80 36.29 -1.07
C TYR A 1034 -23.84 36.71 -0.04
N GLU A 1035 -24.65 37.72 -0.34
CA GLU A 1035 -25.73 38.19 0.55
C GLU A 1035 -26.72 37.05 0.84
N LYS A 1036 -27.18 36.34 -0.19
CA LYS A 1036 -28.15 35.24 -0.03
C LYS A 1036 -27.56 33.96 0.53
N ALA A 1037 -26.28 33.66 0.26
CA ALA A 1037 -25.60 32.50 0.82
C ALA A 1037 -25.30 32.66 2.31
N SER A 1038 -25.06 33.90 2.78
CA SER A 1038 -24.72 34.20 4.18
C SER A 1038 -25.93 34.39 5.07
N ALA A 1039 -27.14 34.48 4.51
CA ALA A 1039 -28.37 34.60 5.29
C ALA A 1039 -28.67 33.28 6.04
N GLU A 1040 -29.15 33.39 7.28
CA GLU A 1040 -29.52 32.21 8.08
C GLU A 1040 -30.76 31.49 7.49
N GLU A 1041 -31.74 32.25 7.00
CA GLU A 1041 -33.00 31.74 6.46
C GLU A 1041 -32.81 31.02 5.11
N GLU A 1042 -33.50 29.89 4.92
CA GLU A 1042 -33.56 29.20 3.62
C GLU A 1042 -34.19 30.08 2.52
N LEU A 1043 -33.88 29.78 1.25
CA LEU A 1043 -34.41 30.57 0.13
C LEU A 1043 -35.92 30.36 -0.02
N ASP A 1044 -36.72 31.38 0.31
CA ASP A 1044 -38.15 31.41 0.05
C ASP A 1044 -38.48 31.51 -1.46
N ASP A 1045 -39.72 31.21 -1.84
CA ASP A 1045 -40.17 31.21 -3.24
C ASP A 1045 -40.03 32.58 -3.93
N GLY A 1046 -40.24 33.67 -3.19
CA GLY A 1046 -40.04 35.03 -3.70
C GLY A 1046 -38.58 35.32 -3.99
N THR A 1047 -37.68 34.89 -3.09
CA THR A 1047 -36.23 34.99 -3.28
C THR A 1047 -35.76 34.14 -4.45
N LYS A 1048 -36.27 32.92 -4.62
CA LYS A 1048 -35.94 32.06 -5.78
C LYS A 1048 -36.37 32.69 -7.11
N LYS A 1049 -37.58 33.27 -7.18
CA LYS A 1049 -38.06 34.02 -8.36
C LYS A 1049 -37.18 35.21 -8.70
N PHE A 1050 -36.77 35.97 -7.67
CA PHE A 1050 -35.86 37.08 -7.83
C PHE A 1050 -34.50 36.60 -8.39
N LEU A 1051 -33.91 35.56 -7.79
CA LEU A 1051 -32.63 35.00 -8.24
C LEU A 1051 -32.69 34.46 -9.66
N ALA A 1052 -33.80 33.81 -10.06
CA ALA A 1052 -33.99 33.35 -11.43
C ALA A 1052 -33.96 34.51 -12.44
N SER A 1053 -34.63 35.62 -12.12
CA SER A 1053 -34.59 36.84 -12.93
C SER A 1053 -33.20 37.46 -12.98
N VAL A 1054 -32.49 37.50 -11.84
CA VAL A 1054 -31.10 38.01 -11.78
C VAL A 1054 -30.17 37.17 -12.65
N ILE A 1055 -30.28 35.85 -12.60
CA ILE A 1055 -29.46 34.92 -13.39
C ILE A 1055 -29.69 35.16 -14.89
N ILE A 1056 -30.94 35.19 -15.35
CA ILE A 1056 -31.27 35.40 -16.77
C ILE A 1056 -30.78 36.76 -17.25
N ASN A 1057 -31.11 37.83 -16.52
CA ASN A 1057 -30.82 39.20 -16.95
C ASN A 1057 -29.33 39.53 -16.88
N THR A 1058 -28.60 38.96 -15.91
CA THR A 1058 -27.18 39.27 -15.71
C THR A 1058 -26.27 38.42 -16.58
N LEU A 1059 -26.55 37.11 -16.68
CA LEU A 1059 -25.73 36.18 -17.45
C LEU A 1059 -26.12 36.12 -18.93
N GLU A 1060 -27.32 36.57 -19.28
CA GLU A 1060 -27.82 36.68 -20.67
C GLU A 1060 -27.63 35.38 -21.48
N PRO A 1061 -28.11 34.22 -21.01
CA PRO A 1061 -27.86 32.92 -21.66
C PRO A 1061 -28.32 32.84 -23.13
N GLU A 1062 -29.29 33.65 -23.54
CA GLU A 1062 -29.73 33.75 -24.94
C GLU A 1062 -28.65 34.29 -25.89
N LYS A 1063 -27.65 34.99 -25.37
CA LYS A 1063 -26.55 35.58 -26.17
C LYS A 1063 -25.34 34.65 -26.32
N SER A 1064 -25.26 33.57 -25.54
CA SER A 1064 -24.10 32.68 -25.53
C SER A 1064 -24.50 31.24 -25.19
N GLU A 1065 -24.33 30.34 -26.15
CA GLU A 1065 -24.60 28.92 -25.95
C GLU A 1065 -23.71 28.32 -24.85
N LYS A 1066 -22.47 28.81 -24.70
CA LYS A 1066 -21.56 28.39 -23.62
C LYS A 1066 -22.15 28.74 -22.25
N VAL A 1067 -22.69 29.95 -22.09
CA VAL A 1067 -23.33 30.39 -20.84
C VAL A 1067 -24.61 29.60 -20.57
N LYS A 1068 -25.45 29.39 -21.58
CA LYS A 1068 -26.65 28.56 -21.47
C LYS A 1068 -26.32 27.13 -21.00
N THR A 1069 -25.34 26.50 -21.66
CA THR A 1069 -24.85 25.15 -21.33
C THR A 1069 -24.29 25.09 -19.90
N PHE A 1070 -23.55 26.12 -19.49
CA PHE A 1070 -23.04 26.23 -18.12
C PHE A 1070 -24.19 26.30 -17.10
N ILE A 1071 -25.18 27.18 -17.30
CA ILE A 1071 -26.30 27.33 -16.34
C ILE A 1071 -27.10 26.03 -16.22
N GLN A 1072 -27.40 25.37 -17.35
CA GLN A 1072 -28.07 24.06 -17.37
C GLN A 1072 -27.30 23.01 -16.56
N ASN A 1073 -25.98 22.96 -16.69
CA ASN A 1073 -25.13 22.01 -15.98
C ASN A 1073 -24.98 22.35 -14.48
N TRP A 1074 -24.77 23.63 -14.16
CA TRP A 1074 -24.63 24.12 -12.78
C TRP A 1074 -25.89 23.85 -11.96
N LEU A 1075 -27.06 24.17 -12.52
CA LEU A 1075 -28.35 23.98 -11.85
C LEU A 1075 -28.90 22.55 -11.95
N GLY A 1076 -28.35 21.71 -12.84
CA GLY A 1076 -28.63 20.27 -12.87
C GLY A 1076 -29.92 19.89 -13.61
N PHE A 1077 -30.34 20.69 -14.60
CA PHE A 1077 -31.49 20.35 -15.46
C PHE A 1077 -31.10 20.04 -16.92
N GLU A 1078 -29.80 19.96 -17.21
CA GLU A 1078 -29.20 19.46 -18.47
C GLU A 1078 -29.96 19.93 -19.74
N ASP A 1079 -30.35 19.00 -20.63
CA ASP A 1079 -30.90 19.26 -21.97
C ASP A 1079 -32.28 19.94 -21.99
N LYS A 1080 -32.87 20.24 -20.83
CA LYS A 1080 -34.13 20.99 -20.78
C LYS A 1080 -33.94 22.44 -21.21
N ASP A 1081 -34.99 23.00 -21.78
CA ASP A 1081 -35.03 24.43 -22.12
C ASP A 1081 -34.80 25.29 -20.86
N LEU A 1082 -33.87 26.24 -20.99
CA LEU A 1082 -33.56 27.20 -19.95
C LEU A 1082 -34.72 28.19 -19.83
N THR A 1083 -35.63 27.89 -18.91
CA THR A 1083 -36.79 28.73 -18.59
C THR A 1083 -36.65 29.32 -17.20
N HIS A 1084 -37.31 30.46 -16.97
CA HIS A 1084 -37.36 31.08 -15.64
C HIS A 1084 -37.84 30.10 -14.55
N GLN A 1085 -38.86 29.29 -14.86
CA GLN A 1085 -39.41 28.29 -13.94
C GLN A 1085 -38.43 27.16 -13.59
N GLU A 1086 -37.62 26.67 -14.55
CA GLU A 1086 -36.63 25.62 -14.24
C GLU A 1086 -35.49 26.16 -13.37
N ILE A 1087 -35.08 27.43 -13.58
CA ILE A 1087 -34.07 28.08 -12.71
C ILE A 1087 -34.63 28.27 -11.30
N GLU A 1088 -35.86 28.79 -11.17
CA GLU A 1088 -36.55 28.99 -9.88
C GLU A 1088 -36.61 27.69 -9.07
N LYS A 1089 -36.93 26.56 -9.71
CA LYS A 1089 -37.02 25.25 -9.05
C LYS A 1089 -35.67 24.69 -8.63
N SER A 1090 -34.61 25.02 -9.37
CA SER A 1090 -33.30 24.36 -9.23
C SER A 1090 -32.30 25.16 -8.38
N ILE A 1091 -32.51 26.47 -8.22
CA ILE A 1091 -31.60 27.31 -7.43
C ILE A 1091 -31.73 27.00 -5.94
N SER A 1092 -30.58 26.78 -5.29
CA SER A 1092 -30.45 26.51 -3.86
C SER A 1092 -29.23 27.22 -3.28
N LYS A 1093 -29.14 27.33 -1.95
CA LYS A 1093 -27.92 27.87 -1.29
C LYS A 1093 -26.67 27.09 -1.68
N GLU A 1094 -26.76 25.77 -1.77
CA GLU A 1094 -25.65 24.92 -2.23
C GLU A 1094 -25.17 25.31 -3.63
N LYS A 1095 -26.10 25.53 -4.58
CA LYS A 1095 -25.77 25.97 -5.94
C LYS A 1095 -25.15 27.36 -5.95
N ILE A 1096 -25.69 28.29 -5.16
CA ILE A 1096 -25.12 29.65 -5.00
C ILE A 1096 -23.68 29.58 -4.47
N LYS A 1097 -23.44 28.81 -3.40
CA LYS A 1097 -22.09 28.59 -2.82
C LYS A 1097 -21.14 27.95 -3.84
N MET A 1098 -21.61 27.01 -4.66
CA MET A 1098 -20.83 26.44 -5.76
C MET A 1098 -20.45 27.48 -6.82
N PHE A 1099 -21.36 28.39 -7.18
CA PHE A 1099 -21.04 29.48 -8.11
C PHE A 1099 -19.98 30.42 -7.54
N ILE A 1100 -20.08 30.76 -6.25
CA ILE A 1100 -19.07 31.52 -5.53
C ILE A 1100 -17.72 30.81 -5.59
N ASP A 1101 -17.69 29.50 -5.32
CA ASP A 1101 -16.45 28.70 -5.38
C ASP A 1101 -15.84 28.67 -6.78
N MET A 1102 -16.64 28.51 -7.84
CA MET A 1102 -16.14 28.55 -9.23
C MET A 1102 -15.56 29.93 -9.57
N PHE A 1103 -16.22 31.00 -9.12
CA PHE A 1103 -15.70 32.36 -9.26
C PHE A 1103 -14.41 32.57 -8.46
N GLU A 1104 -14.34 32.09 -7.21
CA GLU A 1104 -13.11 32.15 -6.41
C GLU A 1104 -11.96 31.39 -7.07
N PHE A 1105 -12.22 30.19 -7.61
CA PHE A 1105 -11.20 29.38 -8.26
C PHE A 1105 -10.68 30.04 -9.55
N TRP A 1106 -11.57 30.41 -10.47
CA TRP A 1106 -11.16 30.88 -11.79
C TRP A 1106 -10.81 32.36 -11.84
N HIS A 1107 -11.64 33.21 -11.25
CA HIS A 1107 -11.45 34.66 -11.32
C HIS A 1107 -10.46 35.12 -10.25
N LYS A 1108 -10.68 34.78 -8.98
CA LYS A 1108 -9.80 35.25 -7.90
C LYS A 1108 -8.47 34.49 -7.87
N ALA A 1109 -8.47 33.16 -7.88
CA ALA A 1109 -7.28 32.36 -7.60
C ALA A 1109 -6.41 32.06 -8.84
N LEU A 1110 -7.01 31.84 -10.01
CA LEU A 1110 -6.25 31.60 -11.25
C LEU A 1110 -6.21 32.79 -12.22
N LYS A 1111 -7.11 33.78 -12.08
CA LYS A 1111 -7.22 34.94 -13.00
C LYS A 1111 -7.32 34.50 -14.46
N GLU A 1112 -8.15 33.49 -14.70
CA GLU A 1112 -8.44 32.90 -16.01
C GLU A 1112 -9.81 33.29 -16.57
N VAL A 1113 -10.61 34.00 -15.75
CA VAL A 1113 -11.95 34.53 -16.04
C VAL A 1113 -12.03 35.97 -15.56
#